data_AF-A0A9W8J4C4-F1
#
_entry.id   AF-A0A9W8J4C4-F1
#
_cell.length_a   1.000
_cell.length_b   1.000
_cell.length_c   1.000
_cell.angle_alpha   90.00
_cell.angle_beta   90.00
_cell.angle_gamma   90.00
#
_symmetry.space_group_name_H-M   'P 1'
#
loop_
_entity.id
_entity.type
_entity.pdbx_description
1 polymer ?
#
loop_
_entity_poly.entity_id
_entity_poly.type
_entity_poly.pdbx_seq_one_letter_code
_entity_poly.pdbx_strand_id
1 'polypeptide(L)'
;MTHPKKAFVEDAEDYDSDLEPVYLDKRNPRMPNIYIAEHHPLHPKGNRGTSYVYYTRPTPPRMRELLQAGEAMSRGMLKLEPRDYLWTRNEFGSRNPLDDVPVAWVLGPEKRSERTKVALDKARDMFMGPEDEITEKSVRFERLKPTPKPVKTGTRCWTLGASLEPNTNIEAPCANGKWRGETTELHETTRAVVTASTSMAMEDMAHAPADVQEVLKGEFKRNGTAPLGSKDNYAYHTVQCNLAYAGTSMEGQMGQRYAGPHRDGKDCPGHYSTMITRSKLPANYVPPRLILPGLGVYCNLVDFVGFTFQAMHDHLGTPPYPLPGTPSSPKAYRFVLIHYTPERMAAAETRQRIGALPNIHAFLAPEMRSSKAEKDVIKGLQADSFANFLRDGPWIMQDEGYANYVGRVSYQIIRYLLLQTQESFKFELDPVILAQAISYATSDGNRTTVEPWAMAPSVQEEPGSERDAKRQECELRTKEHMFKHGCMIPHYFTKNAWIREEVSRRYGDLAISAVPAGGSTDPEGTMDAHQSDGNVVGEASGTVNMDVENGMGPAPYNLRKRRRVDFGREDDNDVVVEEAHGGQQHDHLSLAKRRRHSVGRANTRSTEDGCDADPEENSISPPWTQVAAKQRNKGKKAVVPKPEESFKLTRLLTVDTLEEEILQLRMELQAMTDLEELDEDDGDAYEDIKHGLDGANEAIELGGIEHSALDGVGTIVKGARRLSRHIGREENRLRMTRTTLIKSQTAVRGWLEGPVAEEAASVARQARPKGGRKSWLSTLTNQVVEMLVHRVGSKVFRGSDYGLSWECSDVVVDNLFKAKRMLRGEGNTVKVATKMTMEIVEKWVDADAHCDKKQAWFASIVEEVMGEEALTMNVVWTLYSNLKASHVILGDKGYRNPTKDDMEPFRSALENHSVIEPEHQEGRLFELYKQLLNREISPSEVIKQLPSVSLRWNALKQMLHTAGMYDREEHPRDPSPYLKKLQVDPITYHPFRERSPGRVRCRQDLFDNNKAVSKSTIFSLLVWRAFPQVYSWHPDHCMWYEGPEDFLEAYRRIKKEEPKPELISDVLSYWTNLDETRWSRFAETNPSFKECYEHFKPTGTLEYRLFRKLSRTGAFDVTCDLAYAGFCQPPSISDVAKYVVFLNQGAMSGLKALGLVDAKKKDVDAKKVQVAQALIDLGSLLNETPEILAENADEDFDATYSPYQATEVDPMRVEYLLRVFSQALKYLV
;
A
#
# COMPACT_ATOMS: atom_id res chain seq x y z
N MET A 1 46.73 32.05 17.88
CA MET A 1 45.40 32.48 18.34
C MET A 1 44.77 31.34 19.12
N THR A 2 44.47 31.57 20.39
CA THR A 2 43.87 30.63 21.32
C THR A 2 42.39 30.40 20.98
N HIS A 3 42.02 29.15 20.70
CA HIS A 3 40.61 28.76 20.63
C HIS A 3 39.93 29.02 21.99
N PRO A 4 38.68 29.54 22.00
CA PRO A 4 37.97 29.74 23.25
C PRO A 4 37.62 28.38 23.83
N LYS A 5 38.24 28.03 24.97
CA LYS A 5 37.80 26.96 25.87
C LYS A 5 36.35 27.26 26.26
N LYS A 6 35.41 26.55 25.64
CA LYS A 6 33.98 26.61 25.94
C LYS A 6 33.72 25.94 27.27
N ALA A 7 32.89 26.60 28.07
CA ALA A 7 32.28 26.13 29.30
C ALA A 7 31.35 24.91 29.07
N PHE A 8 31.93 23.73 28.87
CA PHE A 8 31.24 22.46 29.05
C PHE A 8 32.14 21.53 29.88
N VAL A 9 31.78 21.44 31.16
CA VAL A 9 32.21 20.47 32.18
C VAL A 9 33.71 20.51 32.55
N GLU A 10 34.09 21.42 33.46
CA GLU A 10 35.42 21.43 34.10
C GLU A 10 35.59 20.33 35.17
N ASP A 11 34.54 19.55 35.47
CA ASP A 11 34.56 18.40 36.41
C ASP A 11 34.29 17.04 35.72
N ALA A 12 34.51 16.93 34.40
CA ALA A 12 34.34 15.65 33.73
C ALA A 12 35.49 14.73 34.14
N GLU A 13 35.21 13.74 35.00
CA GLU A 13 36.09 12.58 35.19
C GLU A 13 36.51 12.08 33.79
N ASP A 14 37.82 11.83 33.61
CA ASP A 14 38.38 11.41 32.34
C ASP A 14 38.00 9.95 32.04
N TYR A 15 36.73 9.72 31.70
CA TYR A 15 36.15 8.41 31.36
C TYR A 15 36.77 7.77 30.11
N ASP A 16 37.59 8.52 29.37
CA ASP A 16 38.27 8.08 28.16
C ASP A 16 39.72 7.61 28.46
N SER A 17 40.24 7.80 29.68
CA SER A 17 41.61 7.41 30.08
C SER A 17 41.88 5.91 30.03
N ASP A 18 40.85 5.07 30.17
CA ASP A 18 40.93 3.60 30.12
C ASP A 18 40.68 3.02 28.70
N LEU A 19 40.62 3.85 27.66
CA LEU A 19 40.36 3.41 26.29
C LEU A 19 41.64 3.27 25.46
N GLU A 20 41.92 2.06 25.01
CA GLU A 20 43.08 1.79 24.14
C GLU A 20 42.67 1.73 22.66
N PRO A 21 43.30 2.50 21.75
CA PRO A 21 42.95 2.46 20.33
C PRO A 21 43.29 1.12 19.69
N VAL A 22 42.35 0.56 18.90
CA VAL A 22 42.57 -0.67 18.12
C VAL A 22 43.16 -0.32 16.75
N TYR A 23 44.44 -0.63 16.57
CA TYR A 23 45.12 -0.46 15.29
C TYR A 23 44.83 -1.64 14.34
N LEU A 24 44.02 -1.38 13.32
CA LEU A 24 43.67 -2.36 12.28
C LEU A 24 44.33 -1.97 10.95
N ASP A 25 45.24 -2.81 10.46
CA ASP A 25 45.94 -2.57 9.19
C ASP A 25 44.93 -2.36 8.04
N LYS A 26 45.14 -1.30 7.27
CA LYS A 26 44.29 -0.91 6.12
C LYS A 26 42.82 -0.68 6.47
N ARG A 27 42.50 -0.25 7.70
CA ARG A 27 41.14 0.20 8.07
C ARG A 27 40.76 1.42 7.24
N ASN A 28 39.56 1.39 6.66
CA ASN A 28 39.05 2.53 5.91
C ASN A 28 38.89 3.74 6.84
N PRO A 29 39.49 4.91 6.54
CA PRO A 29 39.39 6.11 7.38
C PRO A 29 37.95 6.62 7.58
N ARG A 30 37.01 6.22 6.72
CA ARG A 30 35.58 6.55 6.85
C ARG A 30 34.86 5.70 7.90
N MET A 31 35.39 4.53 8.26
CA MET A 31 34.86 3.73 9.37
C MET A 31 35.21 4.40 10.70
N PRO A 32 34.39 4.21 11.76
CA PRO A 32 34.72 4.79 13.06
C PRO A 32 35.99 4.15 13.64
N ASN A 33 36.77 4.95 14.38
CA ASN A 33 37.86 4.41 15.20
C ASN A 33 37.26 3.56 16.32
N ILE A 34 37.88 2.42 16.59
CA ILE A 34 37.45 1.49 17.64
C ILE A 34 38.49 1.52 18.74
N TYR A 35 38.02 1.48 19.97
CA TYR A 35 38.81 1.43 21.19
C TYR A 35 38.46 0.18 21.99
N ILE A 36 39.42 -0.37 22.73
CA ILE A 36 39.21 -1.40 23.73
C ILE A 36 38.87 -0.71 25.05
N ALA A 37 37.83 -1.18 25.70
CA ALA A 37 37.51 -0.83 27.08
C ALA A 37 37.73 -2.07 27.95
N GLU A 38 38.89 -2.17 28.61
CA GLU A 38 39.26 -3.36 29.41
C GLU A 38 38.20 -3.69 30.48
N HIS A 39 37.57 -2.66 31.05
CA HIS A 39 36.63 -2.76 32.15
C HIS A 39 35.33 -1.99 31.90
N HIS A 40 34.68 -2.24 30.76
CA HIS A 40 33.38 -1.60 30.48
C HIS A 40 32.32 -1.99 31.53
N PRO A 41 31.68 -1.04 32.23
CA PRO A 41 30.78 -1.30 33.37
C PRO A 41 29.49 -2.04 32.98
N LEU A 42 29.05 -1.89 31.73
CA LEU A 42 27.89 -2.62 31.18
C LEU A 42 28.25 -4.01 30.62
N HIS A 43 29.53 -4.42 30.63
CA HIS A 43 29.91 -5.76 30.21
C HIS A 43 29.37 -6.80 31.21
N PRO A 44 28.72 -7.89 30.76
CA PRO A 44 28.13 -8.86 31.69
C PRO A 44 29.15 -9.50 32.62
N LYS A 45 28.85 -9.49 33.92
CA LYS A 45 29.70 -10.11 34.95
C LYS A 45 29.87 -11.61 34.67
N GLY A 46 31.11 -12.09 34.71
CA GLY A 46 31.45 -13.50 34.42
C GLY A 46 31.59 -13.82 32.93
N ASN A 47 31.49 -12.81 32.06
CA ASN A 47 31.94 -12.89 30.69
C ASN A 47 33.38 -12.37 30.58
N ARG A 48 34.25 -13.11 29.87
CA ARG A 48 35.70 -12.80 29.71
C ARG A 48 36.02 -12.28 28.31
N GLY A 49 35.01 -11.77 27.59
CA GLY A 49 35.22 -11.21 26.26
C GLY A 49 35.72 -9.78 26.32
N THR A 50 35.94 -9.20 25.15
CA THR A 50 36.45 -7.83 25.01
C THR A 50 35.29 -6.88 24.75
N SER A 51 35.31 -5.72 25.40
CA SER A 51 34.40 -4.63 25.06
C SER A 51 35.10 -3.66 24.11
N TYR A 52 34.48 -3.43 22.96
CA TYR A 52 34.91 -2.45 21.97
C TYR A 52 33.97 -1.25 21.99
N VAL A 53 34.52 -0.05 22.02
CA VAL A 53 33.75 1.20 22.00
C VAL A 53 34.10 1.97 20.73
N TYR A 54 33.11 2.57 20.10
CA TYR A 54 33.34 3.57 19.07
C TYR A 54 32.47 4.80 19.29
N TYR A 55 32.99 5.96 18.89
CA TYR A 55 32.26 7.21 19.04
C TYR A 55 31.36 7.46 17.85
N THR A 56 30.12 7.86 18.13
CA THR A 56 29.22 8.42 17.12
C THR A 56 28.89 9.85 17.49
N ARG A 57 29.06 10.74 16.52
CA ARG A 57 28.54 12.11 16.58
C ARG A 57 27.23 12.15 15.80
N PRO A 58 26.06 12.31 16.46
CA PRO A 58 24.75 12.28 15.81
C PRO A 58 24.47 13.60 15.05
N THR A 59 25.26 13.89 14.02
CA THR A 59 25.05 15.02 13.10
C THR A 59 24.71 14.50 11.70
N PRO A 60 23.93 15.23 10.89
CA PRO A 60 23.60 14.78 9.53
C PRO A 60 24.83 14.48 8.65
N PRO A 61 25.93 15.27 8.66
CA PRO A 61 27.13 14.95 7.88
C PRO A 61 27.80 13.65 8.33
N ARG A 62 28.07 13.49 9.63
CA ARG A 62 28.76 12.30 10.15
C ARG A 62 27.95 11.03 9.96
N MET A 63 26.63 11.11 10.17
CA MET A 63 25.74 9.98 9.91
C MET A 63 25.72 9.60 8.42
N ARG A 64 25.83 10.57 7.50
CA ARG A 64 25.98 10.25 6.06
C ARG A 64 27.32 9.60 5.73
N GLU A 65 28.41 10.01 6.37
CA GLU A 65 29.73 9.38 6.20
C GLU A 65 29.73 7.92 6.62
N LEU A 66 29.13 7.60 7.78
CA LEU A 66 28.99 6.22 8.26
C LEU A 66 28.18 5.35 7.28
N LEU A 67 27.16 5.93 6.65
CA LEU A 67 26.40 5.24 5.60
C LEU A 67 27.24 4.96 4.34
N GLN A 68 28.15 5.87 3.98
CA GLN A 68 29.05 5.68 2.82
C GLN A 68 30.20 4.72 3.12
N ALA A 69 30.66 4.64 4.37
CA ALA A 69 31.72 3.72 4.79
C ALA A 69 31.35 2.25 4.51
N GLY A 70 30.06 1.91 4.57
CA GLY A 70 29.55 0.57 4.31
C GLY A 70 29.78 0.06 2.88
N GLU A 71 30.09 0.93 1.93
CA GLU A 71 30.29 0.56 0.51
C GLU A 71 31.71 0.03 0.22
N ALA A 72 32.68 0.33 1.09
CA ALA A 72 34.09 -0.01 0.90
C ALA A 72 34.49 -1.27 1.69
N MET A 73 34.14 -2.45 1.17
CA MET A 73 34.49 -3.74 1.79
C MET A 73 35.76 -4.33 1.19
N SER A 74 36.86 -4.43 1.94
CA SER A 74 37.86 -5.49 1.68
C SER A 74 38.99 -5.63 2.71
N ARG A 75 39.33 -4.63 3.55
CA ARG A 75 40.48 -4.70 4.49
C ARG A 75 40.25 -3.91 5.78
N GLY A 76 40.95 -4.28 6.86
CA GLY A 76 40.97 -3.56 8.16
C GLY A 76 39.71 -3.63 9.02
N MET A 77 38.92 -4.71 8.90
CA MET A 77 37.75 -4.94 9.76
C MET A 77 38.11 -5.66 11.06
N LEU A 78 37.46 -5.29 12.15
CA LEU A 78 37.57 -5.97 13.43
C LEU A 78 36.77 -7.27 13.40
N LYS A 79 37.40 -8.38 13.79
CA LYS A 79 36.69 -9.63 14.06
C LYS A 79 36.16 -9.57 15.49
N LEU A 80 34.86 -9.72 15.67
CA LEU A 80 34.25 -9.95 16.97
C LEU A 80 34.26 -11.47 17.24
N GLU A 81 34.93 -11.88 18.30
CA GLU A 81 34.97 -13.26 18.77
C GLU A 81 33.78 -13.54 19.71
N PRO A 82 33.44 -14.82 19.95
CA PRO A 82 32.52 -15.17 21.01
C PRO A 82 32.88 -14.47 22.31
N ARG A 83 31.86 -13.86 22.94
CA ARG A 83 31.90 -13.05 24.18
C ARG A 83 32.18 -11.57 24.00
N ASP A 84 32.56 -11.12 22.80
CA ASP A 84 32.85 -9.71 22.56
C ASP A 84 31.58 -8.86 22.44
N TYR A 85 31.72 -7.59 22.81
CA TYR A 85 30.68 -6.56 22.74
C TYR A 85 31.17 -5.37 21.94
N LEU A 86 30.27 -4.77 21.16
CA LEU A 86 30.48 -3.50 20.47
C LEU A 86 29.48 -2.48 21.01
N TRP A 87 30.01 -1.40 21.57
CA TRP A 87 29.28 -0.29 22.15
C TRP A 87 29.46 0.96 21.30
N THR A 88 28.48 1.86 21.36
CA THR A 88 28.62 3.20 20.81
C THR A 88 28.45 4.27 21.87
N ARG A 89 29.39 5.21 21.88
CA ARG A 89 29.42 6.35 22.79
C ARG A 89 29.01 7.62 22.06
N ASN A 90 28.04 8.35 22.62
CA ASN A 90 27.56 9.61 22.03
C ASN A 90 28.53 10.75 22.35
N GLU A 91 29.16 11.32 21.32
CA GLU A 91 30.13 12.42 21.50
C GLU A 91 29.56 13.69 22.12
N PHE A 92 28.25 13.94 21.95
CA PHE A 92 27.53 15.07 22.54
C PHE A 92 26.88 14.73 23.88
N GLY A 93 26.88 13.45 24.27
CA GLY A 93 26.31 12.98 25.53
C GLY A 93 27.23 13.24 26.73
N SER A 94 26.92 12.58 27.84
CA SER A 94 27.73 12.59 29.08
C SER A 94 29.13 11.99 28.89
N ARG A 95 29.33 11.17 27.84
CA ARG A 95 30.47 10.27 27.64
C ARG A 95 30.69 9.25 28.77
N ASN A 96 29.74 9.15 29.70
CA ASN A 96 29.79 8.15 30.75
C ASN A 96 29.59 6.76 30.14
N PRO A 97 30.46 5.77 30.41
CA PRO A 97 30.31 4.41 29.90
C PRO A 97 29.00 3.71 30.30
N LEU A 98 28.29 4.20 31.33
CA LEU A 98 26.96 3.73 31.71
C LEU A 98 25.85 4.22 30.75
N ASP A 99 26.13 5.22 29.91
CA ASP A 99 25.23 5.72 28.87
C ASP A 99 25.55 5.13 27.47
N ASP A 100 26.57 4.27 27.36
CA ASP A 100 26.94 3.65 26.10
C ASP A 100 25.86 2.67 25.62
N VAL A 101 25.57 2.70 24.32
CA VAL A 101 24.52 1.88 23.72
C VAL A 101 25.14 0.61 23.11
N PRO A 102 24.66 -0.61 23.45
CA PRO A 102 25.13 -1.82 22.80
C PRO A 102 24.64 -1.85 21.35
N VAL A 103 25.57 -2.03 20.42
CA VAL A 103 25.28 -2.12 18.98
C VAL A 103 25.27 -3.57 18.52
N ALA A 104 26.22 -4.37 19.00
CA ALA A 104 26.28 -5.80 18.73
C ALA A 104 27.01 -6.57 19.85
N TRP A 105 26.70 -7.85 20.01
CA TRP A 105 27.46 -8.79 20.84
C TRP A 105 27.40 -10.21 20.27
N VAL A 106 28.40 -11.02 20.62
CA VAL A 106 28.53 -12.39 20.14
C VAL A 106 28.43 -13.35 21.32
N LEU A 107 27.55 -14.35 21.23
CA LEU A 107 27.48 -15.44 22.20
C LEU A 107 27.86 -16.77 21.56
N GLY A 108 28.90 -17.40 22.12
CA GLY A 108 29.49 -18.63 21.62
C GLY A 108 28.81 -19.92 22.08
N PRO A 109 29.21 -21.07 21.48
CA PRO A 109 28.69 -22.39 21.81
C PRO A 109 28.87 -22.78 23.28
N GLU A 110 29.89 -22.26 23.95
CA GLU A 110 30.22 -22.57 25.33
C GLU A 110 29.31 -21.90 26.36
N LYS A 111 28.51 -20.93 25.93
CA LYS A 111 27.48 -20.27 26.76
C LYS A 111 26.08 -20.84 26.50
N ARG A 112 25.94 -21.77 25.55
CA ARG A 112 24.66 -22.42 25.23
C ARG A 112 24.42 -23.62 26.13
N SER A 113 23.20 -23.77 26.60
CA SER A 113 22.83 -24.98 27.33
C SER A 113 22.84 -26.20 26.39
N GLU A 114 23.25 -27.36 26.91
CA GLU A 114 23.30 -28.60 26.12
C GLU A 114 21.90 -28.98 25.60
N ARG A 115 20.87 -28.74 26.42
CA ARG A 115 19.47 -28.92 26.03
C ARG A 115 19.11 -28.11 24.79
N THR A 116 19.48 -26.83 24.74
CA THR A 116 19.19 -25.95 23.59
C THR A 116 19.96 -26.37 22.35
N LYS A 117 21.23 -26.80 22.48
CA LYS A 117 22.02 -27.33 21.36
C LYS A 117 21.37 -28.57 20.74
N VAL A 118 21.06 -29.56 21.57
CA VAL A 118 20.41 -30.81 21.14
C VAL A 118 19.05 -30.53 20.48
N ALA A 119 18.26 -29.61 21.04
CA ALA A 119 16.98 -29.21 20.46
C ALA A 119 17.15 -28.55 19.08
N LEU A 120 18.14 -27.67 18.93
CA LEU A 120 18.41 -26.99 17.67
C LEU A 120 18.98 -27.95 16.61
N ASP A 121 19.84 -28.90 17.00
CA ASP A 121 20.30 -29.98 16.13
C ASP A 121 19.13 -30.80 15.59
N LYS A 122 18.26 -31.27 16.48
CA LYS A 122 17.05 -32.02 16.11
C LYS A 122 16.16 -31.21 15.16
N ALA A 123 15.95 -29.92 15.45
CA ALA A 123 15.13 -29.05 14.62
C ALA A 123 15.76 -28.80 13.23
N ARG A 124 17.08 -28.59 13.16
CA ARG A 124 17.81 -28.49 11.88
C ARG A 124 17.67 -29.79 11.09
N ASP A 125 17.89 -30.95 11.71
CA ASP A 125 17.85 -32.24 11.02
C ASP A 125 16.45 -32.57 10.52
N MET A 126 15.41 -32.20 11.27
CA MET A 126 14.02 -32.26 10.82
C MET A 126 13.77 -31.36 9.60
N PHE A 127 14.32 -30.14 9.61
CA PHE A 127 14.20 -29.20 8.50
C PHE A 127 14.97 -29.66 7.24
N MET A 128 16.20 -30.15 7.42
CA MET A 128 17.06 -30.55 6.30
C MET A 128 16.70 -31.92 5.73
N GLY A 129 16.27 -32.85 6.58
CA GLY A 129 15.98 -34.23 6.25
C GLY A 129 17.18 -35.17 6.35
N PRO A 130 16.96 -36.47 6.03
CA PRO A 130 18.01 -37.47 5.94
C PRO A 130 19.13 -37.05 5.00
N GLU A 131 20.35 -37.46 5.30
CA GLU A 131 21.53 -36.95 4.59
C GLU A 131 21.58 -37.35 3.10
N ASP A 132 21.06 -38.51 2.76
CA ASP A 132 20.91 -39.03 1.40
C ASP A 132 19.86 -38.26 0.58
N GLU A 133 18.93 -37.55 1.22
CA GLU A 133 17.94 -36.71 0.56
C GLU A 133 18.36 -35.22 0.40
N ILE A 134 19.51 -34.84 0.96
CA ILE A 134 20.04 -33.47 0.84
C ILE A 134 20.80 -33.37 -0.49
N THR A 135 20.34 -32.47 -1.35
CA THR A 135 20.93 -32.20 -2.67
C THR A 135 21.13 -30.70 -2.83
N GLU A 136 22.06 -30.25 -3.69
CA GLU A 136 22.27 -28.82 -4.00
C GLU A 136 20.96 -28.06 -4.35
N LYS A 137 20.00 -28.76 -4.97
CA LYS A 137 18.73 -28.20 -5.45
C LYS A 137 17.61 -28.23 -4.40
N SER A 138 17.66 -29.08 -3.38
CA SER A 138 16.61 -29.09 -2.36
C SER A 138 16.98 -29.79 -1.05
N VAL A 139 16.36 -29.31 0.04
CA VAL A 139 16.26 -29.98 1.35
C VAL A 139 14.83 -30.43 1.66
N ARG A 140 14.62 -31.24 2.70
CA ARG A 140 13.30 -31.80 3.07
C ARG A 140 12.23 -30.75 3.26
N PHE A 141 12.53 -29.66 3.98
CA PHE A 141 11.56 -28.58 4.20
C PHE A 141 10.94 -28.06 2.91
N GLU A 142 11.74 -27.86 1.85
CA GLU A 142 11.28 -27.38 0.53
C GLU A 142 10.29 -28.32 -0.16
N ARG A 143 10.21 -29.58 0.28
CA ARG A 143 9.36 -30.64 -0.29
C ARG A 143 8.13 -30.97 0.56
N LEU A 144 8.01 -30.42 1.77
CA LEU A 144 6.88 -30.69 2.67
C LEU A 144 5.54 -30.28 2.06
N LYS A 145 4.45 -30.89 2.53
CA LYS A 145 3.08 -30.58 2.10
C LYS A 145 2.25 -30.00 3.27
N PRO A 146 1.52 -28.89 3.04
CA PRO A 146 1.57 -28.03 1.84
C PRO A 146 2.96 -27.43 1.63
N THR A 147 3.30 -27.07 0.39
CA THR A 147 4.62 -26.52 0.06
C THR A 147 4.87 -25.23 0.85
N PRO A 148 5.98 -25.12 1.60
CA PRO A 148 6.28 -23.90 2.34
C PRO A 148 6.41 -22.71 1.41
N LYS A 149 5.81 -21.59 1.82
CA LYS A 149 5.82 -20.34 1.07
C LYS A 149 7.04 -19.51 1.46
N PRO A 150 8.00 -19.29 0.55
CA PRO A 150 9.11 -18.40 0.83
C PRO A 150 8.64 -16.94 0.88
N VAL A 151 9.44 -16.08 1.53
CA VAL A 151 9.19 -14.63 1.61
C VAL A 151 9.10 -14.00 0.22
N LYS A 152 9.83 -14.57 -0.74
CA LYS A 152 9.72 -14.24 -2.16
C LYS A 152 9.85 -15.52 -3.00
N THR A 153 9.00 -15.66 -4.01
CA THR A 153 9.07 -16.79 -4.95
C THR A 153 10.48 -16.95 -5.53
N GLY A 154 10.97 -18.19 -5.54
CA GLY A 154 12.33 -18.53 -5.99
C GLY A 154 13.45 -18.17 -5.02
N THR A 155 13.14 -17.84 -3.75
CA THR A 155 14.15 -17.61 -2.71
C THR A 155 14.07 -18.68 -1.62
N ARG A 156 15.21 -18.97 -0.98
CA ARG A 156 15.34 -19.87 0.18
C ARG A 156 15.30 -19.11 1.52
N CYS A 157 14.33 -18.21 1.62
CA CYS A 157 14.05 -17.44 2.84
C CYS A 157 12.60 -17.68 3.25
N TRP A 158 12.34 -18.15 4.47
CA TRP A 158 10.99 -18.44 4.97
C TRP A 158 10.73 -17.73 6.29
N THR A 159 9.66 -16.95 6.37
CA THR A 159 9.13 -16.53 7.66
C THR A 159 8.49 -17.74 8.33
N LEU A 160 8.89 -18.01 9.57
CA LEU A 160 8.40 -19.12 10.39
C LEU A 160 7.57 -18.63 11.59
N GLY A 161 7.74 -17.38 12.00
CA GLY A 161 7.02 -16.78 13.13
C GLY A 161 5.75 -16.01 12.77
N ALA A 162 5.55 -14.84 13.38
CA ALA A 162 4.52 -13.90 12.93
C ALA A 162 4.98 -13.14 11.67
N SER A 163 4.02 -12.66 10.89
CA SER A 163 4.24 -11.88 9.67
C SER A 163 3.44 -10.57 9.72
N LEU A 164 4.03 -9.50 9.17
CA LEU A 164 3.40 -8.19 9.04
C LEU A 164 3.05 -7.95 7.57
N GLU A 165 1.78 -7.69 7.28
CA GLU A 165 1.35 -7.19 5.97
C GLU A 165 1.46 -5.66 5.94
N PRO A 166 2.46 -5.06 5.27
CA PRO A 166 2.78 -3.65 5.48
C PRO A 166 1.68 -2.68 5.00
N ASN A 167 0.92 -3.05 3.97
CA ASN A 167 -0.10 -2.19 3.35
C ASN A 167 -1.37 -2.11 4.20
N THR A 168 -1.81 -3.24 4.75
CA THR A 168 -2.98 -3.32 5.63
C THR A 168 -2.60 -3.15 7.10
N ASN A 169 -1.31 -3.16 7.42
CA ASN A 169 -0.81 -3.12 8.79
C ASN A 169 -1.38 -4.26 9.67
N ILE A 170 -1.59 -5.43 9.07
CA ILE A 170 -2.11 -6.62 9.76
C ILE A 170 -0.96 -7.50 10.22
N GLU A 171 -1.02 -7.92 11.48
CA GLU A 171 -0.13 -8.92 12.07
C GLU A 171 -0.89 -10.23 12.26
N ALA A 172 -0.29 -11.34 11.83
CA ALA A 172 -0.82 -12.69 11.99
C ALA A 172 0.31 -13.73 11.98
N PRO A 173 0.08 -14.97 12.47
CA PRO A 173 0.96 -16.09 12.19
C PRO A 173 1.30 -16.18 10.70
N CYS A 174 2.54 -16.55 10.36
CA CYS A 174 2.96 -16.64 8.98
C CYS A 174 2.16 -17.71 8.21
N ALA A 175 2.17 -17.61 6.88
CA ALA A 175 1.46 -18.56 6.03
C ALA A 175 1.93 -20.01 6.20
N ASN A 176 3.17 -20.24 6.64
CA ASN A 176 3.73 -21.57 6.90
C ASN A 176 3.22 -22.20 8.20
N GLY A 177 2.70 -21.39 9.14
CA GLY A 177 2.04 -21.86 10.36
C GLY A 177 0.52 -22.00 10.23
N LYS A 178 -0.06 -21.74 9.04
CA LYS A 178 -1.51 -21.73 8.87
C LYS A 178 -2.10 -23.15 8.87
N TRP A 179 -2.93 -23.43 9.85
CA TRP A 179 -3.61 -24.70 10.05
C TRP A 179 -4.95 -24.75 9.30
N ARG A 180 -5.25 -25.90 8.68
CA ARG A 180 -6.46 -26.13 7.88
C ARG A 180 -7.28 -27.34 8.34
N GLY A 181 -7.24 -27.64 9.64
CA GLY A 181 -7.98 -28.77 10.23
C GLY A 181 -7.15 -30.04 10.41
N GLU A 182 -5.97 -30.13 9.78
CA GLU A 182 -5.05 -31.25 9.94
C GLU A 182 -3.64 -30.74 10.27
N THR A 183 -3.02 -31.38 11.26
CA THR A 183 -1.61 -31.14 11.59
C THR A 183 -0.74 -31.85 10.58
N THR A 184 0.08 -31.08 9.88
CA THR A 184 1.02 -31.61 8.89
C THR A 184 2.45 -31.51 9.40
N GLU A 185 3.35 -32.26 8.77
CA GLU A 185 4.78 -32.23 9.08
C GLU A 185 5.40 -30.82 8.94
N LEU A 186 4.86 -29.97 8.05
CA LEU A 186 5.27 -28.56 7.96
C LEU A 186 5.06 -27.82 9.28
N HIS A 187 3.92 -28.06 9.94
CA HIS A 187 3.59 -27.42 11.21
C HIS A 187 4.53 -27.89 12.32
N GLU A 188 4.79 -29.20 12.40
CA GLU A 188 5.68 -29.79 13.39
C GLU A 188 7.12 -29.30 13.21
N THR A 189 7.61 -29.26 11.97
CA THR A 189 8.94 -28.75 11.63
C THR A 189 9.06 -27.27 11.95
N THR A 190 8.06 -26.46 11.58
CA THR A 190 8.02 -25.03 11.88
C THR A 190 8.06 -24.79 13.39
N ARG A 191 7.21 -25.49 14.15
CA ARG A 191 7.16 -25.40 15.61
C ARG A 191 8.49 -25.78 16.25
N ALA A 192 9.08 -26.90 15.83
CA ALA A 192 10.37 -27.36 16.35
C ALA A 192 11.49 -26.34 16.13
N VAL A 193 11.60 -25.79 14.92
CA VAL A 193 12.61 -24.77 14.57
C VAL A 193 12.39 -23.49 15.35
N VAL A 194 11.18 -22.94 15.33
CA VAL A 194 10.85 -21.67 16.02
C VAL A 194 11.05 -21.81 17.53
N THR A 195 10.67 -22.92 18.14
CA THR A 195 10.87 -23.14 19.58
C THR A 195 12.35 -23.28 19.95
N ALA A 196 13.10 -24.13 19.24
CA ALA A 196 14.51 -24.35 19.56
C ALA A 196 15.35 -23.08 19.34
N SER A 197 15.13 -22.38 18.22
CA SER A 197 15.91 -21.20 17.89
C SER A 197 15.54 -20.00 18.75
N THR A 198 14.26 -19.78 19.06
CA THR A 198 13.89 -18.69 19.97
C THR A 198 14.43 -18.94 21.37
N SER A 199 14.45 -20.19 21.84
CA SER A 199 15.07 -20.51 23.14
C SER A 199 16.56 -20.13 23.15
N MET A 200 17.29 -20.43 22.07
CA MET A 200 18.67 -19.99 21.93
C MET A 200 18.81 -18.46 21.85
N ALA A 201 17.95 -17.78 21.09
CA ALA A 201 17.96 -16.32 20.98
C ALA A 201 17.68 -15.63 22.32
N MET A 202 16.86 -16.25 23.17
CA MET A 202 16.64 -15.75 24.53
C MET A 202 17.84 -15.96 25.47
N GLU A 203 18.65 -17.01 25.25
CA GLU A 203 19.96 -17.12 25.91
C GLU A 203 20.91 -15.97 25.48
N ASP A 204 20.88 -15.53 24.21
CA ASP A 204 21.62 -14.34 23.76
C ASP A 204 21.11 -13.06 24.43
N MET A 205 19.78 -12.86 24.44
CA MET A 205 19.16 -11.66 25.00
C MET A 205 19.31 -11.58 26.53
N ALA A 206 19.48 -12.71 27.22
CA ALA A 206 19.81 -12.75 28.64
C ALA A 206 21.20 -12.15 28.95
N HIS A 207 22.05 -11.99 27.93
CA HIS A 207 23.37 -11.34 28.02
C HIS A 207 23.37 -9.88 27.54
N ALA A 208 22.21 -9.31 27.19
CA ALA A 208 22.07 -7.88 26.97
C ALA A 208 22.20 -7.12 28.31
N PRO A 209 22.54 -5.82 28.30
CA PRO A 209 22.49 -4.99 29.50
C PRO A 209 21.14 -5.06 30.22
N ALA A 210 21.17 -4.93 31.55
CA ALA A 210 19.99 -5.12 32.38
C ALA A 210 18.86 -4.13 32.05
N ASP A 211 19.23 -2.87 31.76
CA ASP A 211 18.30 -1.82 31.36
C ASP A 211 17.59 -2.15 30.04
N VAL A 212 18.32 -2.64 29.03
CA VAL A 212 17.77 -3.12 27.76
C VAL A 212 16.78 -4.26 28.01
N GLN A 213 17.16 -5.25 28.83
CA GLN A 213 16.25 -6.36 29.15
C GLN A 213 14.99 -5.87 29.87
N GLU A 214 15.12 -4.95 30.82
CA GLU A 214 13.99 -4.40 31.57
C GLU A 214 13.03 -3.63 30.67
N VAL A 215 13.54 -2.79 29.77
CA VAL A 215 12.71 -2.02 28.83
C VAL A 215 11.94 -2.97 27.91
N LEU A 216 12.62 -3.94 27.30
CA LEU A 216 11.97 -4.89 26.38
C LEU A 216 10.96 -5.79 27.12
N LYS A 217 11.28 -6.28 28.33
CA LYS A 217 10.34 -7.03 29.17
C LYS A 217 9.14 -6.17 29.56
N GLY A 218 9.37 -4.91 29.90
CA GLY A 218 8.36 -3.93 30.23
C GLY A 218 7.41 -3.73 29.07
N GLU A 219 7.94 -3.42 27.89
CA GLU A 219 7.16 -3.18 26.67
C GLU A 219 6.33 -4.41 26.28
N PHE A 220 6.95 -5.59 26.25
CA PHE A 220 6.26 -6.86 25.98
C PHE A 220 5.10 -7.10 26.94
N LYS A 221 5.34 -6.93 28.24
CA LYS A 221 4.31 -7.06 29.26
C LYS A 221 3.26 -5.94 29.16
N ARG A 222 3.61 -4.71 28.79
CA ARG A 222 2.66 -3.59 28.66
C ARG A 222 1.72 -3.80 27.48
N ASN A 223 2.23 -4.32 26.37
CA ASN A 223 1.47 -4.50 25.13
C ASN A 223 0.68 -5.82 25.11
N GLY A 224 1.09 -6.80 25.92
CA GLY A 224 0.46 -8.12 25.96
C GLY A 224 0.80 -8.95 24.72
N THR A 225 2.00 -8.75 24.17
CA THR A 225 2.42 -9.37 22.91
C THR A 225 2.53 -10.90 23.02
N ALA A 226 2.43 -11.58 21.88
CA ALA A 226 2.52 -13.02 21.78
C ALA A 226 3.97 -13.52 21.96
N PRO A 227 4.24 -14.47 22.88
CA PRO A 227 5.58 -15.03 23.09
C PRO A 227 5.91 -16.08 22.02
N LEU A 228 6.52 -15.65 20.93
CA LEU A 228 6.87 -16.51 19.81
C LEU A 228 7.90 -17.57 20.22
N GLY A 229 7.66 -18.85 19.90
CA GLY A 229 8.57 -19.98 20.04
C GLY A 229 8.87 -20.44 21.47
N SER A 230 9.21 -19.52 22.36
CA SER A 230 9.45 -19.76 23.78
C SER A 230 8.52 -18.88 24.61
N LYS A 231 7.96 -19.41 25.70
CA LYS A 231 7.15 -18.64 26.65
C LYS A 231 7.91 -17.47 27.28
N ASP A 232 9.24 -17.58 27.35
CA ASP A 232 10.12 -16.58 27.94
C ASP A 232 10.51 -15.48 26.93
N ASN A 233 10.05 -15.57 25.67
CA ASN A 233 10.38 -14.59 24.66
C ASN A 233 9.64 -13.26 24.89
N TYR A 234 10.41 -12.23 25.20
CA TYR A 234 9.94 -10.85 25.31
C TYR A 234 10.54 -9.90 24.26
N ALA A 235 11.43 -10.38 23.39
CA ALA A 235 12.28 -9.50 22.58
C ALA A 235 11.98 -9.56 21.08
N TYR A 236 11.52 -10.72 20.58
CA TYR A 236 11.41 -11.00 19.14
C TYR A 236 9.98 -11.32 18.73
N HIS A 237 9.50 -10.65 17.69
CA HIS A 237 8.14 -10.82 17.19
C HIS A 237 8.07 -11.75 15.97
N THR A 238 9.22 -12.03 15.34
CA THR A 238 9.27 -12.88 14.15
C THR A 238 10.57 -13.67 14.06
N VAL A 239 10.51 -14.78 13.32
CA VAL A 239 11.65 -15.64 12.98
C VAL A 239 11.66 -15.84 11.47
N GLN A 240 12.82 -15.70 10.85
CA GLN A 240 13.05 -16.05 9.45
C GLN A 240 14.18 -17.08 9.35
N CYS A 241 13.96 -18.13 8.56
CA CYS A 241 15.00 -19.09 8.19
C CYS A 241 15.59 -18.73 6.83
N ASN A 242 16.91 -18.61 6.78
CA ASN A 242 17.70 -18.36 5.58
C ASN A 242 18.60 -19.56 5.31
N LEU A 243 18.37 -20.21 4.17
CA LEU A 243 19.14 -21.38 3.74
C LEU A 243 19.94 -21.04 2.48
N ALA A 244 21.22 -21.41 2.46
CA ALA A 244 22.06 -21.27 1.27
C ALA A 244 23.01 -22.46 1.12
N TYR A 245 23.01 -23.08 -0.05
CA TYR A 245 23.99 -24.06 -0.48
C TYR A 245 25.38 -23.42 -0.62
N ALA A 246 26.42 -24.14 -0.21
CA ALA A 246 27.79 -23.66 -0.26
C ALA A 246 28.36 -23.67 -1.69
N GLY A 247 29.22 -22.70 -2.02
CA GLY A 247 29.91 -22.65 -3.33
C GLY A 247 29.14 -22.00 -4.48
N THR A 248 27.89 -21.57 -4.29
CA THR A 248 27.16 -20.72 -5.26
C THR A 248 26.88 -19.34 -4.69
N SER A 249 26.50 -18.40 -5.56
CA SER A 249 26.13 -17.05 -5.14
C SER A 249 24.90 -17.06 -4.24
N MET A 250 25.00 -16.51 -3.02
CA MET A 250 23.83 -16.32 -2.15
C MET A 250 22.75 -15.47 -2.82
N GLU A 251 23.13 -14.54 -3.71
CA GLU A 251 22.16 -13.70 -4.43
C GLU A 251 21.26 -14.54 -5.35
N GLY A 252 21.79 -15.62 -5.93
CA GLY A 252 20.99 -16.56 -6.73
C GLY A 252 19.97 -17.33 -5.89
N GLN A 253 20.28 -17.62 -4.62
CA GLN A 253 19.47 -18.47 -3.75
C GLN A 253 18.50 -17.69 -2.85
N MET A 254 18.93 -16.54 -2.34
CA MET A 254 18.17 -15.72 -1.39
C MET A 254 17.68 -14.42 -2.03
N GLY A 255 18.13 -14.09 -3.24
CA GLY A 255 17.86 -12.82 -3.89
C GLY A 255 18.75 -11.68 -3.38
N GLN A 256 18.89 -10.64 -4.21
CA GLN A 256 19.77 -9.48 -3.95
C GLN A 256 19.54 -8.81 -2.59
N ARG A 257 18.27 -8.75 -2.15
CA ARG A 257 17.89 -8.07 -0.90
C ARG A 257 18.48 -8.74 0.33
N TYR A 258 18.48 -10.06 0.40
CA TYR A 258 18.90 -10.81 1.58
C TYR A 258 20.35 -11.30 1.50
N ALA A 259 20.93 -11.29 0.29
CA ALA A 259 22.30 -11.72 0.05
C ALA A 259 23.31 -10.56 0.00
N GLY A 260 22.88 -9.34 -0.35
CA GLY A 260 23.74 -8.16 -0.43
C GLY A 260 23.74 -7.31 0.85
N PRO A 261 24.60 -6.28 0.92
CA PRO A 261 24.50 -5.22 1.92
C PRO A 261 23.10 -4.62 1.93
N HIS A 262 22.43 -4.69 3.06
CA HIS A 262 21.11 -4.10 3.26
C HIS A 262 20.93 -3.62 4.70
N ARG A 263 19.84 -2.89 4.91
CA ARG A 263 19.36 -2.48 6.22
C ARG A 263 17.89 -2.81 6.35
N ASP A 264 17.49 -3.23 7.53
CA ASP A 264 16.09 -3.47 7.84
C ASP A 264 15.45 -2.20 8.37
N GLY A 265 15.25 -1.24 7.47
CA GLY A 265 14.74 0.10 7.80
C GLY A 265 13.29 0.15 8.27
N LYS A 266 12.69 -1.00 8.61
CA LYS A 266 11.37 -1.14 9.24
C LYS A 266 11.43 -1.85 10.60
N ASP A 267 12.63 -2.21 11.06
CA ASP A 267 12.85 -2.78 12.38
C ASP A 267 12.83 -1.68 13.43
N CYS A 268 12.52 -2.06 14.68
CA CYS A 268 12.47 -1.14 15.80
C CYS A 268 13.90 -0.74 16.24
N PRO A 269 14.28 0.56 16.27
CA PRO A 269 15.64 0.98 16.65
C PRO A 269 16.05 0.63 18.08
N GLY A 270 15.07 0.50 18.99
CA GLY A 270 15.28 0.05 20.37
C GLY A 270 15.33 -1.47 20.54
N HIS A 271 15.04 -2.25 19.49
CA HIS A 271 15.17 -3.70 19.50
C HIS A 271 16.43 -4.17 18.78
N TYR A 272 16.67 -5.46 18.91
CA TYR A 272 17.80 -6.16 18.31
C TYR A 272 17.32 -7.28 17.42
N SER A 273 18.13 -7.59 16.43
CA SER A 273 18.02 -8.81 15.65
C SER A 273 19.08 -9.80 16.13
N THR A 274 18.76 -11.08 16.17
CA THR A 274 19.71 -12.13 16.55
C THR A 274 19.79 -13.18 15.47
N MET A 275 21.00 -13.34 14.92
CA MET A 275 21.31 -14.34 13.92
C MET A 275 21.93 -15.56 14.59
N ILE A 276 21.21 -16.67 14.60
CA ILE A 276 21.68 -17.97 15.09
C ILE A 276 22.15 -18.80 13.91
N THR A 277 23.31 -19.42 14.05
CA THR A 277 23.87 -20.29 13.01
C THR A 277 23.94 -21.72 13.48
N ARG A 278 23.43 -22.63 12.66
CA ARG A 278 23.66 -24.07 12.82
C ARG A 278 23.80 -24.76 11.48
N SER A 279 24.90 -24.45 10.79
CA SER A 279 25.12 -24.88 9.42
C SER A 279 25.52 -26.36 9.36
N LYS A 280 25.36 -27.00 8.20
CA LYS A 280 25.90 -28.33 7.92
C LYS A 280 27.05 -28.16 6.94
N LEU A 281 28.26 -27.92 7.45
CA LEU A 281 29.45 -27.65 6.65
C LEU A 281 30.55 -28.68 6.95
N PRO A 282 31.23 -29.22 5.93
CA PRO A 282 32.44 -30.00 6.14
C PRO A 282 33.54 -29.19 6.82
N ALA A 283 34.43 -29.85 7.57
CA ALA A 283 35.48 -29.18 8.36
C ALA A 283 36.48 -28.35 7.53
N ASN A 284 36.60 -28.66 6.24
CA ASN A 284 37.46 -27.96 5.29
C ASN A 284 36.75 -26.79 4.57
N TYR A 285 35.72 -26.21 5.18
CA TYR A 285 35.05 -25.01 4.68
C TYR A 285 35.40 -23.79 5.55
N VAL A 286 35.53 -22.65 4.89
CA VAL A 286 35.57 -21.35 5.57
C VAL A 286 34.16 -21.03 6.10
N PRO A 287 34.01 -20.76 7.40
CA PRO A 287 32.72 -20.39 7.97
C PRO A 287 32.14 -19.15 7.30
N PRO A 288 30.81 -19.08 7.14
CA PRO A 288 30.16 -17.88 6.68
C PRO A 288 30.38 -16.74 7.69
N ARG A 289 30.24 -15.49 7.26
CA ARG A 289 30.40 -14.31 8.10
C ARG A 289 29.13 -13.50 8.12
N LEU A 290 28.90 -12.76 9.20
CA LEU A 290 28.00 -11.61 9.23
C LEU A 290 28.86 -10.36 9.40
N ILE A 291 28.68 -9.40 8.50
CA ILE A 291 29.48 -8.18 8.42
C ILE A 291 28.57 -6.99 8.68
N LEU A 292 29.01 -6.04 9.52
CA LEU A 292 28.41 -4.71 9.69
C LEU A 292 29.34 -3.69 9.03
N PRO A 293 29.29 -3.53 7.68
CA PRO A 293 30.34 -2.85 6.94
C PRO A 293 30.51 -1.37 7.32
N GLY A 294 29.43 -0.65 7.65
CA GLY A 294 29.52 0.75 8.09
C GLY A 294 30.30 0.95 9.40
N LEU A 295 30.38 -0.09 10.23
CA LEU A 295 31.13 -0.10 11.48
C LEU A 295 32.51 -0.75 11.34
N GLY A 296 32.78 -1.41 10.20
CA GLY A 296 34.03 -2.12 9.97
C GLY A 296 34.24 -3.28 10.94
N VAL A 297 33.17 -4.02 11.26
CA VAL A 297 33.23 -5.22 12.12
C VAL A 297 32.58 -6.43 11.44
N TYR A 298 33.02 -7.64 11.81
CA TYR A 298 32.40 -8.88 11.36
C TYR A 298 32.48 -9.98 12.42
N CYS A 299 31.62 -10.98 12.33
CA CYS A 299 31.64 -12.18 13.15
C CYS A 299 31.66 -13.44 12.25
N ASN A 300 32.45 -14.45 12.62
CA ASN A 300 32.40 -15.76 11.99
C ASN A 300 31.19 -16.53 12.51
N LEU A 301 30.31 -16.96 11.61
CA LEU A 301 29.11 -17.72 11.89
C LEU A 301 29.44 -19.22 11.98
N VAL A 302 30.12 -19.61 13.06
CA VAL A 302 30.32 -21.03 13.40
C VAL A 302 29.09 -21.61 14.10
N ASP A 303 29.08 -22.93 14.31
CA ASP A 303 27.93 -23.62 14.88
C ASP A 303 27.59 -23.14 16.31
N PHE A 304 26.30 -22.93 16.55
CA PHE A 304 25.71 -22.45 17.81
C PHE A 304 26.16 -21.05 18.23
N VAL A 305 26.77 -20.28 17.33
CA VAL A 305 26.97 -18.85 17.53
C VAL A 305 25.66 -18.11 17.31
N GLY A 306 25.40 -17.19 18.23
CA GLY A 306 24.38 -16.15 18.08
C GLY A 306 25.08 -14.81 18.01
N PHE A 307 24.72 -14.03 16.99
CA PHE A 307 25.17 -12.67 16.84
C PHE A 307 23.97 -11.74 16.96
N THR A 308 23.91 -11.01 18.06
CA THR A 308 22.84 -10.04 18.30
C THR A 308 23.33 -8.66 17.91
N PHE A 309 22.55 -7.93 17.12
CA PHE A 309 22.94 -6.64 16.55
C PHE A 309 21.72 -5.78 16.22
N GLN A 310 21.93 -4.48 16.07
CA GLN A 310 20.90 -3.56 15.56
C GLN A 310 20.82 -3.63 14.02
N ALA A 311 19.84 -4.36 13.47
CA ALA A 311 19.69 -4.61 12.02
C ALA A 311 19.35 -3.37 11.16
N MET A 312 19.10 -2.23 11.81
CA MET A 312 19.00 -0.94 11.12
C MET A 312 20.35 -0.39 10.64
N HIS A 313 21.47 -0.91 11.15
CA HIS A 313 22.78 -0.72 10.53
C HIS A 313 22.88 -1.56 9.26
N ASP A 314 23.67 -1.08 8.28
CA ASP A 314 23.95 -1.89 7.10
C ASP A 314 24.65 -3.18 7.51
N HIS A 315 24.20 -4.29 6.96
CA HIS A 315 24.70 -5.62 7.26
C HIS A 315 24.58 -6.56 6.05
N LEU A 316 25.39 -7.62 6.04
CA LEU A 316 25.29 -8.71 5.07
C LEU A 316 25.87 -10.02 5.61
N GLY A 317 25.29 -11.13 5.15
CA GLY A 317 25.92 -12.45 5.29
C GLY A 317 26.89 -12.72 4.15
N THR A 318 27.86 -13.60 4.36
CA THR A 318 28.63 -14.24 3.29
C THR A 318 28.24 -15.71 3.19
N PRO A 319 28.33 -16.34 2.01
CA PRO A 319 28.20 -17.79 1.93
C PRO A 319 29.43 -18.47 2.54
N PRO A 320 29.31 -19.76 2.88
CA PRO A 320 30.44 -20.62 3.15
C PRO A 320 31.14 -21.00 1.84
N TYR A 321 32.46 -21.14 1.89
CA TYR A 321 33.28 -21.54 0.75
C TYR A 321 34.16 -22.73 1.12
N PRO A 322 34.37 -23.71 0.23
CA PRO A 322 35.40 -24.72 0.44
C PRO A 322 36.78 -24.03 0.49
N LEU A 323 37.71 -24.58 1.27
CA LEU A 323 39.11 -24.14 1.22
C LEU A 323 39.67 -24.33 -0.21
N PRO A 324 40.63 -23.48 -0.66
CA PRO A 324 41.24 -23.63 -1.98
C PRO A 324 41.70 -25.07 -2.24
N GLY A 325 41.33 -25.64 -3.38
CA GLY A 325 41.64 -27.02 -3.76
C GLY A 325 40.68 -28.10 -3.22
N THR A 326 39.70 -27.74 -2.39
CA THR A 326 38.66 -28.66 -1.90
C THR A 326 37.44 -28.68 -2.84
N PRO A 327 36.95 -29.86 -3.28
CA PRO A 327 35.72 -29.94 -4.06
C PRO A 327 34.49 -29.55 -3.23
N SER A 328 33.52 -28.87 -3.85
CA SER A 328 32.28 -28.55 -3.16
C SER A 328 31.45 -29.81 -2.90
N SER A 329 30.97 -29.97 -1.66
CA SER A 329 30.03 -31.01 -1.27
C SER A 329 28.59 -30.57 -1.54
N PRO A 330 27.76 -31.38 -2.24
CA PRO A 330 26.34 -31.10 -2.50
C PRO A 330 25.48 -31.05 -1.22
N LYS A 331 26.06 -31.45 -0.08
CA LYS A 331 25.42 -31.48 1.24
C LYS A 331 25.83 -30.31 2.13
N ALA A 332 26.71 -29.42 1.66
CA ALA A 332 27.20 -28.29 2.42
C ALA A 332 26.19 -27.14 2.38
N TYR A 333 25.56 -26.84 3.52
CA TYR A 333 24.52 -25.82 3.64
C TYR A 333 24.77 -24.88 4.81
N ARG A 334 24.64 -23.59 4.53
CA ARG A 334 24.44 -22.54 5.53
C ARG A 334 22.98 -22.56 5.98
N PHE A 335 22.77 -22.81 7.26
CA PHE A 335 21.45 -22.79 7.90
C PHE A 335 21.44 -21.76 9.02
N VAL A 336 20.69 -20.68 8.80
CA VAL A 336 20.69 -19.50 9.65
C VAL A 336 19.27 -19.09 10.00
N LEU A 337 19.05 -18.79 11.28
CA LEU A 337 17.77 -18.37 11.84
C LEU A 337 17.91 -16.94 12.35
N ILE A 338 17.02 -16.06 11.93
CA ILE A 338 17.07 -14.63 12.24
C ILE A 338 15.82 -14.28 13.04
N HIS A 339 16.04 -13.85 14.28
CA HIS A 339 15.01 -13.32 15.16
C HIS A 339 15.05 -11.80 15.07
N TYR A 340 13.91 -11.14 14.85
CA TYR A 340 13.85 -9.69 14.74
C TYR A 340 12.47 -9.14 15.14
N THR A 341 12.38 -7.82 15.23
CA THR A 341 11.16 -7.11 15.63
C THR A 341 10.91 -5.90 14.73
N PRO A 342 9.89 -5.95 13.86
CA PRO A 342 9.40 -4.78 13.13
C PRO A 342 8.92 -3.68 14.07
N GLU A 343 9.20 -2.41 13.74
CA GLU A 343 8.87 -1.22 14.54
C GLU A 343 7.38 -1.17 14.93
N ARG A 344 6.49 -1.41 13.95
CA ARG A 344 5.04 -1.38 14.20
C ARG A 344 4.55 -2.48 15.13
N MET A 345 5.20 -3.64 15.13
CA MET A 345 4.84 -4.75 16.03
C MET A 345 5.29 -4.43 17.46
N ALA A 346 6.52 -3.92 17.64
CA ALA A 346 7.00 -3.45 18.94
C ALA A 346 6.08 -2.38 19.53
N ALA A 347 5.75 -1.36 18.74
CA ALA A 347 4.90 -0.25 19.15
C ALA A 347 3.42 -0.63 19.38
N ALA A 348 3.04 -1.90 19.13
CA ALA A 348 1.65 -2.37 19.16
C ALA A 348 0.69 -1.55 18.29
N GLU A 349 1.19 -1.04 17.16
CA GLU A 349 0.43 -0.27 16.17
C GLU A 349 -0.20 -1.15 15.09
N THR A 350 0.04 -2.46 15.14
CA THR A 350 -0.49 -3.45 14.19
C THR A 350 -1.93 -3.83 14.52
N ARG A 351 -2.70 -4.20 13.48
CA ARG A 351 -3.98 -4.87 13.63
C ARG A 351 -3.74 -6.37 13.75
N GLN A 352 -3.85 -6.92 14.96
CA GLN A 352 -3.68 -8.37 15.17
C GLN A 352 -4.91 -9.14 14.70
N ARG A 353 -4.69 -10.13 13.83
CA ARG A 353 -5.76 -11.05 13.42
C ARG A 353 -5.88 -12.17 14.46
N ILE A 354 -6.76 -11.94 15.43
CA ILE A 354 -6.94 -12.82 16.59
C ILE A 354 -7.69 -14.10 16.21
N GLY A 355 -8.86 -13.97 15.58
CA GLY A 355 -9.72 -15.08 15.19
C GLY A 355 -10.51 -14.75 13.92
N ALA A 356 -11.31 -15.69 13.44
CA ALA A 356 -12.25 -15.49 12.35
C ALA A 356 -13.67 -15.43 12.92
N LEU A 357 -14.47 -14.47 12.47
CA LEU A 357 -15.91 -14.44 12.69
C LEU A 357 -16.61 -14.66 11.35
N PRO A 358 -17.76 -15.36 11.32
CA PRO A 358 -18.62 -15.36 10.14
C PRO A 358 -19.15 -13.93 9.93
N ASN A 359 -18.52 -13.21 9.01
CA ASN A 359 -18.75 -11.81 8.63
C ASN A 359 -18.12 -10.75 9.57
N ILE A 360 -17.52 -9.70 8.98
CA ILE A 360 -16.56 -8.75 9.57
C ILE A 360 -17.23 -7.69 10.50
N HIS A 361 -18.36 -8.02 11.11
CA HIS A 361 -19.07 -7.17 12.05
C HIS A 361 -19.24 -7.94 13.37
N ALA A 362 -19.04 -7.26 14.51
CA ALA A 362 -19.15 -7.85 15.85
C ALA A 362 -20.62 -8.19 16.20
N PHE A 363 -21.18 -9.17 15.51
CA PHE A 363 -22.49 -9.73 15.81
C PHE A 363 -22.32 -10.92 16.76
N LEU A 364 -23.16 -10.97 17.80
CA LEU A 364 -23.44 -12.22 18.50
C LEU A 364 -24.27 -13.10 17.55
N ALA A 365 -23.58 -13.76 16.64
CA ALA A 365 -24.20 -14.64 15.66
C ALA A 365 -25.01 -15.74 16.39
N PRO A 366 -26.14 -16.23 15.84
CA PRO A 366 -26.89 -17.33 16.44
C PRO A 366 -26.00 -18.52 16.84
N GLU A 367 -24.94 -18.73 16.07
CA GLU A 367 -23.96 -19.78 16.29
C GLU A 367 -23.10 -19.57 17.54
N MET A 368 -22.88 -18.31 17.94
CA MET A 368 -22.21 -17.95 19.19
C MET A 368 -23.15 -18.00 20.41
N ARG A 369 -24.47 -18.08 20.19
CA ARG A 369 -25.50 -18.08 21.24
C ARG A 369 -26.16 -19.45 21.44
N SER A 370 -26.08 -20.33 20.44
CA SER A 370 -26.72 -21.65 20.43
C SER A 370 -25.68 -22.75 20.62
N SER A 371 -25.83 -23.55 21.67
CA SER A 371 -24.99 -24.73 21.90
C SER A 371 -25.08 -25.78 20.79
N LYS A 372 -26.14 -25.75 19.95
CA LYS A 372 -26.30 -26.69 18.83
C LYS A 372 -25.43 -26.34 17.61
N ALA A 373 -24.97 -25.10 17.49
CA ALA A 373 -24.22 -24.61 16.33
C ALA A 373 -22.70 -24.79 16.47
N GLU A 374 -22.21 -25.28 17.61
CA GLU A 374 -20.79 -25.44 17.91
C GLU A 374 -20.06 -26.32 16.87
N LYS A 375 -20.74 -27.34 16.34
CA LYS A 375 -20.20 -28.21 15.26
C LYS A 375 -20.10 -27.50 13.92
N ASP A 376 -21.03 -26.58 13.63
CA ASP A 376 -21.07 -25.84 12.36
C ASP A 376 -20.08 -24.66 12.37
N VAL A 377 -19.84 -24.04 13.52
CA VAL A 377 -18.80 -23.01 13.71
C VAL A 377 -17.42 -23.58 13.40
N ILE A 378 -17.08 -24.76 13.92
CA ILE A 378 -15.77 -25.37 13.69
C ILE A 378 -15.56 -25.69 12.21
N LYS A 379 -16.59 -26.21 11.52
CA LYS A 379 -16.53 -26.46 10.07
C LYS A 379 -16.46 -25.17 9.25
N GLY A 380 -17.24 -24.14 9.59
CA GLY A 380 -17.22 -22.84 8.91
C GLY A 380 -15.90 -22.07 9.08
N LEU A 381 -15.26 -22.18 10.26
CA LEU A 381 -13.95 -21.58 10.54
C LEU A 381 -12.80 -22.20 9.72
N GLN A 382 -12.98 -23.41 9.17
CA GLN A 382 -11.98 -24.04 8.28
C GLN A 382 -11.93 -23.38 6.91
N ALA A 383 -12.97 -22.64 6.50
CA ALA A 383 -13.04 -21.98 5.19
C ALA A 383 -12.31 -20.63 5.10
N ASP A 384 -11.85 -20.05 6.22
CA ASP A 384 -11.16 -18.74 6.16
C ASP A 384 -9.80 -18.86 5.44
N SER A 385 -9.63 -18.07 4.38
CA SER A 385 -8.41 -17.99 3.59
C SER A 385 -7.23 -17.38 4.36
N PHE A 386 -7.46 -16.75 5.52
CA PHE A 386 -6.44 -16.06 6.31
C PHE A 386 -5.96 -16.81 7.57
N ALA A 387 -4.71 -16.56 7.99
CA ALA A 387 -4.16 -17.09 9.25
C ALA A 387 -4.50 -16.18 10.44
N ASN A 388 -4.74 -16.73 11.63
CA ASN A 388 -5.08 -15.99 12.85
C ASN A 388 -4.46 -16.63 14.11
N PHE A 389 -4.21 -15.84 15.15
CA PHE A 389 -3.47 -16.32 16.33
C PHE A 389 -4.19 -17.38 17.15
N LEU A 390 -5.52 -17.34 17.29
CA LEU A 390 -6.24 -18.33 18.08
C LEU A 390 -6.15 -19.72 17.44
N ARG A 391 -6.25 -19.81 16.12
CA ARG A 391 -6.20 -21.10 15.40
C ARG A 391 -4.76 -21.54 15.10
N ASP A 392 -3.93 -20.61 14.64
CA ASP A 392 -2.63 -20.91 14.03
C ASP A 392 -1.45 -20.65 14.99
N GLY A 393 -1.70 -19.95 16.11
CA GLY A 393 -0.70 -19.65 17.15
C GLY A 393 0.00 -20.87 17.78
N PRO A 394 -0.66 -22.02 18.03
CA PRO A 394 -0.01 -23.20 18.62
C PRO A 394 1.14 -23.78 17.79
N TRP A 395 1.24 -23.43 16.51
CA TRP A 395 2.32 -23.89 15.62
C TRP A 395 3.55 -22.99 15.64
N ILE A 396 3.46 -21.84 16.29
CA ILE A 396 4.55 -20.86 16.40
C ILE A 396 4.83 -20.44 17.84
N MET A 397 4.12 -20.97 18.83
CA MET A 397 4.29 -20.69 20.26
C MET A 397 4.33 -21.99 21.07
N GLN A 398 4.97 -21.94 22.24
CA GLN A 398 4.81 -23.00 23.25
C GLN A 398 3.42 -22.94 23.89
N ASP A 399 2.89 -24.08 24.33
CA ASP A 399 1.51 -24.22 24.80
C ASP A 399 1.17 -23.23 25.95
N GLU A 400 2.07 -23.10 26.93
CA GLU A 400 1.90 -22.17 28.05
C GLU A 400 1.91 -20.70 27.60
N GLY A 401 2.84 -20.33 26.72
CA GLY A 401 2.92 -18.97 26.16
C GLY A 401 1.69 -18.63 25.31
N TYR A 402 1.22 -19.58 24.51
CA TYR A 402 -0.01 -19.47 23.73
C TYR A 402 -1.23 -19.29 24.64
N ALA A 403 -1.40 -20.14 25.67
CA ALA A 403 -2.51 -20.04 26.60
C ALA A 403 -2.54 -18.69 27.33
N ASN A 404 -1.39 -18.22 27.79
CA ASN A 404 -1.26 -16.89 28.41
C ASN A 404 -1.62 -15.76 27.42
N TYR A 405 -1.21 -15.87 26.15
CA TYR A 405 -1.60 -14.91 25.12
C TYR A 405 -3.10 -14.94 24.84
N VAL A 406 -3.73 -16.11 24.76
CA VAL A 406 -5.20 -16.25 24.63
C VAL A 406 -5.91 -15.51 25.77
N GLY A 407 -5.47 -15.71 27.01
CA GLY A 407 -6.03 -15.00 28.18
C GLY A 407 -5.92 -13.47 28.07
N ARG A 408 -4.76 -12.96 27.63
CA ARG A 408 -4.53 -11.51 27.43
C ARG A 408 -5.42 -10.94 26.32
N VAL A 409 -5.58 -11.66 25.22
CA VAL A 409 -6.44 -11.25 24.11
C VAL A 409 -7.92 -11.27 24.51
N SER A 410 -8.36 -12.28 25.25
CA SER A 410 -9.71 -12.32 25.83
C SER A 410 -9.95 -11.10 26.74
N TYR A 411 -8.99 -10.76 27.60
CA TYR A 411 -9.06 -9.54 28.41
C TYR A 411 -9.21 -8.28 27.55
N GLN A 412 -8.38 -8.11 26.52
CA GLN A 412 -8.42 -6.94 25.63
C GLN A 412 -9.76 -6.81 24.90
N ILE A 413 -10.33 -7.91 24.41
CA ILE A 413 -11.63 -7.93 23.74
C ILE A 413 -12.74 -7.53 24.72
N ILE A 414 -12.79 -8.14 25.90
CA ILE A 414 -13.81 -7.83 26.91
C ILE A 414 -13.69 -6.36 27.33
N ARG A 415 -12.47 -5.89 27.60
CA ARG A 415 -12.19 -4.47 27.90
C ARG A 415 -12.70 -3.55 26.80
N TYR A 416 -12.42 -3.86 25.54
CA TYR A 416 -12.86 -3.05 24.41
C TYR A 416 -14.40 -2.97 24.30
N LEU A 417 -15.11 -4.06 24.61
CA LEU A 417 -16.57 -4.06 24.68
C LEU A 417 -17.08 -3.21 25.86
N LEU A 418 -16.47 -3.33 27.03
CA LEU A 418 -16.83 -2.55 28.22
C LEU A 418 -16.59 -1.04 28.01
N LEU A 419 -15.55 -0.64 27.27
CA LEU A 419 -15.28 0.76 26.92
C LEU A 419 -16.38 1.42 26.08
N GLN A 420 -17.23 0.64 25.41
CA GLN A 420 -18.36 1.16 24.62
C GLN A 420 -19.61 1.39 25.46
N THR A 421 -19.58 1.01 26.74
CA THR A 421 -20.69 1.25 27.66
C THR A 421 -20.71 2.71 28.14
N GLN A 422 -21.81 3.14 28.76
CA GLN A 422 -21.88 4.48 29.34
C GLN A 422 -20.93 4.60 30.53
N GLU A 423 -20.13 5.67 30.56
CA GLU A 423 -19.12 5.95 31.59
C GLU A 423 -19.71 5.97 33.02
N SER A 424 -21.00 6.31 33.15
CA SER A 424 -21.74 6.34 34.42
C SER A 424 -21.82 5.00 35.15
N PHE A 425 -21.70 3.87 34.45
CA PHE A 425 -21.79 2.55 35.05
C PHE A 425 -20.51 2.09 35.75
N LYS A 426 -19.36 2.72 35.47
CA LYS A 426 -18.08 2.41 36.11
C LYS A 426 -17.74 0.92 36.10
N PHE A 427 -17.80 0.29 34.93
CA PHE A 427 -17.41 -1.11 34.80
C PHE A 427 -15.92 -1.30 35.10
N GLU A 428 -15.63 -2.32 35.89
CA GLU A 428 -14.27 -2.78 36.20
C GLU A 428 -14.06 -4.18 35.63
N LEU A 429 -12.83 -4.47 35.19
CA LEU A 429 -12.41 -5.79 34.74
C LEU A 429 -11.15 -6.19 35.50
N ASP A 430 -11.28 -7.17 36.39
CA ASP A 430 -10.17 -7.70 37.16
C ASP A 430 -9.36 -8.71 36.32
N PRO A 431 -8.08 -8.41 36.02
CA PRO A 431 -7.24 -9.30 35.20
C PRO A 431 -6.84 -10.59 35.92
N VAL A 432 -6.82 -10.61 37.26
CA VAL A 432 -6.48 -11.80 38.07
C VAL A 432 -7.66 -12.76 38.07
N ILE A 433 -8.87 -12.27 38.32
CA ILE A 433 -10.08 -13.10 38.32
C ILE A 433 -10.34 -13.65 36.92
N LEU A 434 -10.20 -12.84 35.87
CA LEU A 434 -10.38 -13.33 34.50
C LEU A 434 -9.34 -14.40 34.14
N ALA A 435 -8.08 -14.24 34.55
CA ALA A 435 -7.05 -15.25 34.33
C ALA A 435 -7.38 -16.57 35.06
N GLN A 436 -7.83 -16.50 36.32
CA GLN A 436 -8.27 -17.68 37.07
C GLN A 436 -9.50 -18.38 36.45
N ALA A 437 -10.35 -17.63 35.73
CA ALA A 437 -11.52 -18.18 35.05
C ALA A 437 -11.17 -18.95 33.77
N ILE A 438 -9.97 -18.74 33.19
CA ILE A 438 -9.54 -19.41 31.96
C ILE A 438 -8.56 -20.53 32.33
N SER A 439 -9.00 -21.78 32.19
CA SER A 439 -8.20 -22.97 32.44
C SER A 439 -8.04 -23.84 31.19
N TYR A 440 -6.89 -24.47 31.05
CA TYR A 440 -6.54 -25.33 29.92
C TYR A 440 -5.87 -26.62 30.40
N ALA A 441 -5.90 -27.65 29.55
CA ALA A 441 -5.18 -28.90 29.80
C ALA A 441 -3.74 -28.75 29.29
N THR A 442 -2.76 -29.04 30.14
CA THR A 442 -1.35 -29.13 29.77
C THR A 442 -1.06 -30.44 29.04
N SER A 443 0.12 -30.55 28.43
CA SER A 443 0.52 -31.72 27.65
C SER A 443 0.64 -33.02 28.47
N ASP A 444 0.78 -32.92 29.79
CA ASP A 444 0.75 -34.03 30.75
C ASP A 444 -0.69 -34.40 31.19
N GLY A 445 -1.71 -33.71 30.67
CA GLY A 445 -3.12 -33.94 31.00
C GLY A 445 -3.62 -33.22 32.26
N ASN A 446 -2.75 -32.51 32.99
CA ASN A 446 -3.16 -31.71 34.14
C ASN A 446 -3.94 -30.46 33.70
N ARG A 447 -4.80 -29.91 34.58
CA ARG A 447 -5.48 -28.63 34.33
C ARG A 447 -4.78 -27.52 35.10
N THR A 448 -4.50 -26.42 34.41
CA THR A 448 -3.95 -25.19 35.01
C THR A 448 -4.70 -23.96 34.49
N THR A 449 -4.47 -22.79 35.11
CA THR A 449 -5.04 -21.50 34.70
C THR A 449 -4.02 -20.66 33.95
N VAL A 450 -4.48 -19.71 33.14
CA VAL A 450 -3.58 -18.72 32.52
C VAL A 450 -3.01 -17.78 33.58
N GLU A 451 -1.82 -17.22 33.32
CA GLU A 451 -1.17 -16.30 34.25
C GLU A 451 -1.86 -14.93 34.31
N PRO A 452 -2.03 -14.35 35.51
CA PRO A 452 -2.52 -12.98 35.66
C PRO A 452 -1.66 -11.96 34.92
N TRP A 453 -2.30 -11.03 34.22
CA TRP A 453 -1.60 -9.99 33.48
C TRP A 453 -1.40 -8.72 34.32
N ALA A 454 -0.25 -8.65 35.01
CA ALA A 454 0.06 -7.60 35.97
C ALA A 454 0.00 -6.16 35.43
N MET A 455 0.23 -5.95 34.13
CA MET A 455 0.16 -4.64 33.46
C MET A 455 -1.04 -4.52 32.51
N ALA A 456 -2.11 -5.31 32.72
CA ALA A 456 -3.33 -5.21 31.93
C ALA A 456 -3.91 -3.78 31.99
N PRO A 457 -4.34 -3.18 30.87
CA PRO A 457 -4.90 -1.83 30.89
C PRO A 457 -6.25 -1.80 31.62
N SER A 458 -6.48 -0.77 32.44
CA SER A 458 -7.74 -0.55 33.15
C SER A 458 -8.90 -0.21 32.20
N VAL A 459 -10.15 -0.55 32.58
CA VAL A 459 -11.35 -0.16 31.79
C VAL A 459 -11.58 1.34 31.92
N GLN A 460 -11.49 1.86 33.14
CA GLN A 460 -11.46 3.30 33.42
C GLN A 460 -10.08 3.65 33.95
N GLU A 461 -9.53 4.78 33.54
CA GLU A 461 -8.31 5.29 34.14
C GLU A 461 -8.56 5.49 35.64
N GLU A 462 -7.73 4.87 36.46
CA GLU A 462 -7.74 5.04 37.90
C GLU A 462 -6.48 5.85 38.25
N PRO A 463 -6.59 7.20 38.37
CA PRO A 463 -5.45 8.03 38.72
C PRO A 463 -4.83 7.54 40.03
N GLY A 464 -3.57 7.14 39.99
CA GLY A 464 -2.84 6.60 41.14
C GLY A 464 -2.89 5.09 41.30
N SER A 465 -3.51 4.33 40.39
CA SER A 465 -3.36 2.87 40.39
C SER A 465 -1.89 2.49 40.11
N GLU A 466 -1.33 1.59 40.92
CA GLU A 466 0.05 1.13 40.76
C GLU A 466 0.29 0.52 39.36
N ARG A 467 -0.76 -0.09 38.80
CA ARG A 467 -0.76 -0.69 37.46
C ARG A 467 -0.62 0.34 36.35
N ASP A 468 -1.43 1.40 36.37
CA ASP A 468 -1.37 2.44 35.34
C ASP A 468 -0.09 3.27 35.47
N ALA A 469 0.38 3.52 36.69
CA ALA A 469 1.68 4.14 36.94
C ALA A 469 2.83 3.32 36.34
N LYS A 470 2.86 1.99 36.55
CA LYS A 470 3.86 1.09 35.92
C LYS A 470 3.79 1.11 34.39
N ARG A 471 2.59 1.17 33.81
CA ARG A 471 2.42 1.27 32.35
C ARG A 471 3.01 2.58 31.80
N GLN A 472 2.74 3.70 32.47
CA GLN A 472 3.26 5.02 32.10
C GLN A 472 4.78 5.09 32.25
N GLU A 473 5.32 4.59 33.36
CA GLU A 473 6.76 4.48 33.58
C GLU A 473 7.43 3.67 32.46
N CYS A 474 6.86 2.51 32.13
CA CYS A 474 7.35 1.67 31.06
C CYS A 474 7.35 2.39 29.71
N GLU A 475 6.28 3.12 29.37
CA GLU A 475 6.19 3.87 28.12
C GLU A 475 7.23 4.99 28.03
N LEU A 476 7.45 5.72 29.13
CA LEU A 476 8.50 6.74 29.22
C LEU A 476 9.89 6.14 29.06
N ARG A 477 10.17 5.00 29.73
CA ARG A 477 11.43 4.27 29.60
C ARG A 477 11.64 3.76 28.17
N THR A 478 10.61 3.19 27.53
CA THR A 478 10.68 2.75 26.13
C THR A 478 10.97 3.93 25.20
N LYS A 479 10.30 5.08 25.39
CA LYS A 479 10.57 6.28 24.56
C LYS A 479 11.99 6.80 24.72
N GLU A 480 12.49 6.84 25.96
CA GLU A 480 13.88 7.23 26.25
C GLU A 480 14.88 6.25 25.61
N HIS A 481 14.64 4.96 25.75
CA HIS A 481 15.43 3.90 25.14
C HIS A 481 15.45 4.02 23.61
N MET A 482 14.29 4.22 22.98
CA MET A 482 14.16 4.44 21.53
C MET A 482 14.92 5.68 21.07
N PHE A 483 14.93 6.75 21.85
CA PHE A 483 15.73 7.93 21.57
C PHE A 483 17.24 7.62 21.66
N LYS A 484 17.69 7.06 22.79
CA LYS A 484 19.11 6.73 23.04
C LYS A 484 19.68 5.85 21.92
N HIS A 485 18.94 4.84 21.49
CA HIS A 485 19.39 3.93 20.42
C HIS A 485 19.21 4.55 19.03
N GLY A 486 18.05 5.17 18.77
CA GLY A 486 17.70 5.73 17.47
C GLY A 486 18.60 6.88 17.02
N CYS A 487 19.09 7.71 17.96
CA CYS A 487 20.01 8.79 17.62
C CYS A 487 21.41 8.30 17.22
N MET A 488 21.78 7.06 17.57
CA MET A 488 23.06 6.44 17.25
C MET A 488 23.02 5.58 15.98
N ILE A 489 21.83 5.39 15.38
CA ILE A 489 21.63 4.65 14.13
C ILE A 489 21.58 5.63 12.96
N PRO A 490 22.56 5.64 12.04
CA PRO A 490 22.62 6.61 10.95
C PRO A 490 21.35 6.69 10.10
N HIS A 491 20.74 5.55 9.78
CA HIS A 491 19.53 5.50 8.98
C HIS A 491 18.30 6.07 9.70
N TYR A 492 18.14 5.75 10.99
CA TYR A 492 16.99 6.19 11.77
C TYR A 492 17.06 7.69 12.06
N PHE A 493 18.24 8.17 12.47
CA PHE A 493 18.51 9.60 12.68
C PHE A 493 18.26 10.45 11.42
N THR A 494 18.72 9.97 10.25
CA THR A 494 18.54 10.71 8.99
C THR A 494 17.09 10.72 8.49
N LYS A 495 16.28 9.71 8.81
CA LYS A 495 14.88 9.65 8.37
C LYS A 495 13.88 10.30 9.32
N ASN A 496 14.09 10.21 10.63
CA ASN A 496 13.07 10.61 11.60
C ASN A 496 13.33 12.02 12.15
N ALA A 497 12.40 12.94 11.88
CA ALA A 497 12.51 14.33 12.32
C ALA A 497 12.51 14.48 13.84
N TRP A 498 11.65 13.72 14.54
CA TRP A 498 11.52 13.79 16.00
C TRP A 498 12.82 13.44 16.74
N ILE A 499 13.62 12.50 16.22
CA ILE A 499 14.94 12.18 16.79
C ILE A 499 15.88 13.38 16.67
N ARG A 500 15.88 14.06 15.51
CA ARG A 500 16.72 15.23 15.30
C ARG A 500 16.27 16.38 16.19
N GLU A 501 14.98 16.66 16.25
CA GLU A 501 14.40 17.68 17.13
C GLU A 501 14.78 17.40 18.60
N GLU A 502 14.68 16.15 19.04
CA GLU A 502 15.04 15.74 20.39
C GLU A 502 16.56 15.85 20.65
N VAL A 503 17.41 15.54 19.65
CA VAL A 503 18.86 15.80 19.71
C VAL A 503 19.15 17.30 19.82
N SER A 504 18.48 18.18 19.04
CA SER A 504 18.60 19.65 19.21
C SER A 504 18.19 20.07 20.60
N ARG A 505 17.07 19.53 21.10
CA ARG A 505 16.50 19.91 22.39
C ARG A 505 17.43 19.55 23.55
N ARG A 506 18.11 18.40 23.49
CA ARG A 506 19.00 17.92 24.57
C ARG A 506 20.42 18.45 24.47
N TYR A 507 20.96 18.61 23.26
CA TYR A 507 22.37 18.91 23.03
C TYR A 507 22.61 20.28 22.37
N GLY A 508 21.55 21.05 22.10
CA GLY A 508 21.59 22.38 21.50
C GLY A 508 21.68 22.39 19.97
N ASP A 509 21.41 23.54 19.36
CA ASP A 509 21.35 23.70 17.89
C ASP A 509 22.70 23.50 17.19
N LEU A 510 23.81 23.58 17.94
CA LEU A 510 25.15 23.23 17.44
C LEU A 510 25.24 21.76 17.00
N ALA A 511 24.40 20.88 17.53
CA ALA A 511 24.30 19.48 17.10
C ALA A 511 23.62 19.31 15.72
N ILE A 512 22.87 20.30 15.25
CA ILE A 512 22.16 20.28 13.96
C ILE A 512 22.76 21.21 12.93
N SER A 513 23.45 22.27 13.37
CA SER A 513 24.03 23.28 12.48
C SER A 513 25.01 22.64 11.50
N ALA A 514 24.58 22.53 10.25
CA ALA A 514 25.42 22.22 9.12
C ALA A 514 26.27 23.44 8.82
N VAL A 515 27.28 23.72 9.64
CA VAL A 515 28.35 24.61 9.21
C VAL A 515 29.00 23.91 8.02
N PRO A 516 28.99 24.50 6.81
CA PRO A 516 29.74 23.95 5.70
C PRO A 516 31.20 23.91 6.13
N ALA A 517 31.89 22.80 5.90
CA ALA A 517 33.34 22.75 6.03
C ALA A 517 33.93 23.68 4.94
N GLY A 518 34.05 24.97 5.26
CA GLY A 518 34.56 26.00 4.38
C GLY A 518 36.03 26.28 4.70
N GLY A 519 36.87 26.10 3.67
CA GLY A 519 38.10 26.86 3.40
C GLY A 519 39.18 26.87 4.49
N SER A 520 40.17 25.98 4.36
CA SER A 520 41.52 26.30 4.84
C SER A 520 42.11 27.37 3.92
N THR A 521 41.94 28.63 4.28
CA THR A 521 42.85 29.69 3.81
C THR A 521 44.09 29.62 4.67
N ASP A 522 45.21 29.22 4.05
CA ASP A 522 46.54 29.39 4.61
C ASP A 522 46.79 30.88 4.90
N PRO A 523 47.36 31.24 6.07
CA PRO A 523 47.87 32.58 6.27
C PRO A 523 49.29 32.65 5.69
N GLU A 524 49.44 33.43 4.63
CA GLU A 524 50.72 33.94 4.17
C GLU A 524 51.46 34.64 5.32
N GLY A 525 52.68 34.17 5.59
CA GLY A 525 53.69 34.83 6.39
C GLY A 525 54.97 34.90 5.57
N THR A 526 55.24 36.09 5.04
CA THR A 526 56.45 36.51 4.32
C THR A 526 57.72 36.36 5.16
N MET A 527 58.76 35.69 4.63
CA MET A 527 60.18 36.04 4.83
C MET A 527 61.04 35.55 3.65
N ASP A 528 61.59 36.54 2.93
CA ASP A 528 62.87 36.67 2.23
C ASP A 528 63.66 35.48 1.65
N ALA A 529 63.94 35.65 0.34
CA ALA A 529 65.24 35.55 -0.36
C ALA A 529 66.09 34.26 -0.30
N HIS A 530 66.23 33.57 -1.44
CA HIS A 530 67.41 33.66 -2.32
C HIS A 530 67.33 32.69 -3.52
N GLN A 531 67.65 33.24 -4.70
CA GLN A 531 68.36 32.67 -5.87
C GLN A 531 68.65 31.16 -5.90
N SER A 532 68.29 30.47 -6.98
CA SER A 532 69.17 30.20 -8.14
C SER A 532 68.69 29.00 -8.98
N ASP A 533 68.62 29.24 -10.29
CA ASP A 533 69.02 28.42 -11.43
C ASP A 533 68.89 26.88 -11.40
N GLY A 534 68.34 26.33 -12.49
CA GLY A 534 68.71 24.99 -12.92
C GLY A 534 67.73 24.28 -13.86
N ASN A 535 67.74 24.67 -15.15
CA ASN A 535 67.37 23.78 -16.26
C ASN A 535 68.05 22.42 -16.12
N VAL A 536 67.38 21.31 -16.47
CA VAL A 536 67.89 20.27 -17.39
C VAL A 536 66.74 19.40 -17.91
N VAL A 537 66.72 19.28 -19.24
CA VAL A 537 65.94 18.40 -20.12
C VAL A 537 66.47 16.96 -20.04
N GLY A 538 65.60 15.95 -20.19
CA GLY A 538 66.06 14.58 -20.47
C GLY A 538 64.97 13.52 -20.53
N GLU A 539 64.40 13.32 -21.72
CA GLU A 539 63.80 12.04 -22.12
C GLU A 539 64.88 10.95 -22.20
N ALA A 540 64.55 9.70 -21.81
CA ALA A 540 64.77 8.49 -22.60
C ALA A 540 64.47 7.20 -21.81
N SER A 541 63.53 6.43 -22.38
CA SER A 541 63.46 4.98 -22.54
C SER A 541 64.34 4.04 -21.67
N GLY A 542 63.67 3.07 -21.05
CA GLY A 542 64.29 1.83 -20.57
C GLY A 542 63.27 0.71 -20.43
N THR A 543 63.05 -0.04 -21.52
CA THR A 543 62.30 -1.29 -21.57
C THR A 543 63.07 -2.42 -20.88
N VAL A 544 62.44 -3.11 -19.93
CA VAL A 544 62.82 -4.47 -19.52
C VAL A 544 61.54 -5.30 -19.37
N ASN A 545 61.38 -6.27 -20.27
CA ASN A 545 60.44 -7.38 -20.16
C ASN A 545 60.98 -8.40 -19.16
N MET A 546 60.13 -8.83 -18.21
CA MET A 546 60.18 -10.18 -17.66
C MET A 546 58.76 -10.69 -17.44
N ASP A 547 58.43 -11.72 -18.19
CA ASP A 547 57.26 -12.58 -18.05
C ASP A 547 57.29 -13.34 -16.71
N VAL A 548 56.22 -13.26 -15.93
CA VAL A 548 55.78 -14.35 -15.03
C VAL A 548 54.25 -14.37 -14.98
N GLU A 549 53.72 -15.56 -15.27
CA GLU A 549 52.31 -15.94 -15.36
C GLU A 549 51.54 -15.92 -14.02
N ASN A 550 50.22 -15.78 -14.16
CA ASN A 550 49.13 -16.28 -13.30
C ASN A 550 48.95 -15.72 -11.89
N GLY A 551 48.08 -14.72 -11.79
CA GLY A 551 47.36 -14.36 -10.56
C GLY A 551 45.99 -13.79 -10.88
N MET A 552 44.93 -14.59 -10.75
CA MET A 552 43.54 -14.12 -10.81
C MET A 552 43.30 -13.05 -9.72
N GLY A 553 43.21 -11.79 -10.15
CA GLY A 553 42.79 -10.68 -9.30
C GLY A 553 41.29 -10.74 -9.00
N PRO A 554 40.84 -10.25 -7.83
CA PRO A 554 39.42 -10.19 -7.49
C PRO A 554 38.73 -9.06 -8.27
N ALA A 555 37.73 -9.42 -9.07
CA ALA A 555 36.90 -8.47 -9.82
C ALA A 555 36.03 -7.60 -8.88
N PRO A 556 35.82 -6.31 -9.19
CA PRO A 556 35.01 -5.40 -8.39
C PRO A 556 33.50 -5.64 -8.55
N TYR A 557 32.80 -5.71 -7.41
CA TYR A 557 31.35 -5.88 -7.30
C TYR A 557 30.58 -4.61 -7.71
N ASN A 558 29.63 -4.74 -8.65
CA ASN A 558 28.70 -3.67 -9.04
C ASN A 558 27.24 -4.11 -8.83
N LEU A 559 26.57 -3.55 -7.82
CA LEU A 559 25.16 -3.78 -7.47
C LEU A 559 24.21 -3.01 -8.39
N ARG A 560 23.34 -3.70 -9.14
CA ARG A 560 22.21 -3.07 -9.85
C ARG A 560 20.89 -3.84 -9.74
N LYS A 561 19.83 -3.05 -9.52
CA LYS A 561 18.42 -3.36 -9.19
C LYS A 561 17.60 -3.95 -10.36
N ARG A 562 16.68 -4.89 -10.05
CA ARG A 562 15.71 -5.61 -10.91
C ARG A 562 14.34 -4.91 -11.11
N ARG A 563 13.62 -5.30 -12.18
CA ARG A 563 12.15 -5.57 -12.19
C ARG A 563 11.85 -6.52 -13.37
N ARG A 564 11.43 -7.78 -13.18
CA ARG A 564 10.11 -8.42 -12.83
C ARG A 564 9.29 -8.72 -14.10
N VAL A 565 9.14 -10.02 -14.38
CA VAL A 565 8.21 -10.65 -15.33
C VAL A 565 7.27 -11.53 -14.50
N ASP A 566 5.98 -11.49 -14.84
CA ASP A 566 4.90 -12.37 -14.38
C ASP A 566 4.58 -13.39 -15.49
N PHE A 567 4.10 -14.59 -15.16
CA PHE A 567 2.84 -15.17 -15.66
C PHE A 567 2.64 -16.63 -15.25
N GLY A 568 1.35 -17.00 -15.15
CA GLY A 568 0.79 -18.20 -15.77
C GLY A 568 0.85 -19.51 -14.98
N ARG A 569 -0.32 -20.07 -14.68
CA ARG A 569 -0.52 -21.36 -14.02
C ARG A 569 -1.41 -22.21 -14.94
N GLU A 570 -0.95 -23.40 -15.26
CA GLU A 570 -1.71 -24.49 -15.91
C GLU A 570 -2.32 -25.38 -14.81
N ASP A 571 -3.57 -25.81 -15.03
CA ASP A 571 -4.19 -27.00 -14.46
C ASP A 571 -4.40 -27.99 -15.64
N ASP A 572 -4.21 -29.29 -15.41
CA ASP A 572 -5.17 -30.31 -15.87
C ASP A 572 -4.91 -31.75 -15.35
N ASN A 573 -6.04 -32.33 -14.92
CA ASN A 573 -6.60 -33.69 -15.12
C ASN A 573 -6.28 -34.94 -14.26
N ASP A 574 -7.40 -35.42 -13.69
CA ASP A 574 -7.99 -36.77 -13.64
C ASP A 574 -7.35 -37.91 -12.84
N VAL A 575 -8.13 -38.47 -11.88
CA VAL A 575 -8.47 -39.91 -11.80
C VAL A 575 -9.82 -40.12 -11.06
N VAL A 576 -10.66 -40.92 -11.71
CA VAL A 576 -11.96 -41.56 -11.36
C VAL A 576 -11.88 -42.49 -10.13
N VAL A 577 -12.91 -42.59 -9.27
CA VAL A 577 -13.51 -43.86 -8.74
C VAL A 577 -14.89 -43.60 -8.11
N GLU A 578 -15.77 -44.58 -8.38
CA GLU A 578 -17.18 -44.84 -8.10
C GLU A 578 -17.69 -44.96 -6.64
N GLU A 579 -19.02 -44.85 -6.56
CA GLU A 579 -20.01 -45.65 -5.80
C GLU A 579 -20.31 -45.43 -4.29
N ALA A 580 -21.61 -45.16 -4.05
CA ALA A 580 -22.57 -45.94 -3.24
C ALA A 580 -23.24 -45.32 -1.99
N HIS A 581 -24.59 -45.24 -2.09
CA HIS A 581 -25.64 -45.61 -1.11
C HIS A 581 -25.91 -44.67 0.08
N GLY A 582 -27.05 -43.96 0.09
CA GLY A 582 -28.29 -44.36 0.81
C GLY A 582 -28.42 -43.53 2.10
N GLY A 583 -29.54 -43.01 2.61
CA GLY A 583 -30.97 -43.05 2.35
C GLY A 583 -31.67 -42.44 3.59
N GLN A 584 -32.91 -41.93 3.44
CA GLN A 584 -33.95 -41.73 4.48
C GLN A 584 -33.71 -40.71 5.63
N GLN A 585 -34.69 -40.14 6.33
CA GLN A 585 -36.09 -39.68 6.13
C GLN A 585 -36.52 -39.05 7.49
N HIS A 586 -37.53 -38.17 7.49
CA HIS A 586 -38.44 -37.82 8.60
C HIS A 586 -38.05 -36.86 9.76
N ASP A 587 -38.74 -35.70 9.73
CA ASP A 587 -39.80 -35.22 10.65
C ASP A 587 -39.59 -34.74 12.11
N HIS A 588 -40.00 -33.47 12.29
CA HIS A 588 -40.98 -32.88 13.24
C HIS A 588 -40.72 -32.74 14.77
N LEU A 589 -41.17 -31.55 15.23
CA LEU A 589 -41.81 -31.16 16.51
C LEU A 589 -41.02 -30.40 17.60
N SER A 590 -41.28 -29.08 17.60
CA SER A 590 -41.70 -28.17 18.68
C SER A 590 -41.58 -28.57 20.17
N LEU A 591 -41.18 -27.61 21.03
CA LEU A 591 -42.07 -27.00 22.05
C LEU A 591 -41.44 -25.85 22.85
N ALA A 592 -42.31 -24.92 23.24
CA ALA A 592 -42.08 -23.61 23.83
C ALA A 592 -42.19 -23.56 25.38
N LYS A 593 -41.72 -22.44 25.98
CA LYS A 593 -42.25 -21.67 27.17
C LYS A 593 -41.09 -20.90 27.85
N ARG A 594 -41.18 -19.67 28.41
CA ARG A 594 -42.14 -19.05 29.37
C ARG A 594 -41.84 -17.53 29.48
N ARG A 595 -42.82 -16.62 29.30
CA ARG A 595 -43.50 -15.73 30.29
C ARG A 595 -42.64 -14.95 31.33
N ARG A 596 -42.82 -13.61 31.38
CA ARG A 596 -43.22 -12.85 32.59
C ARG A 596 -43.83 -11.47 32.25
N HIS A 597 -44.80 -11.07 33.07
CA HIS A 597 -45.63 -9.84 33.07
C HIS A 597 -45.09 -8.81 34.08
N SER A 598 -45.35 -7.52 33.86
CA SER A 598 -46.06 -6.57 34.78
C SER A 598 -46.05 -5.15 34.17
N VAL A 599 -47.19 -4.48 33.89
CA VAL A 599 -48.00 -3.57 34.76
C VAL A 599 -47.22 -2.29 35.14
N GLY A 600 -47.68 -1.04 35.00
CA GLY A 600 -49.01 -0.45 34.74
C GLY A 600 -48.89 1.04 34.30
N ARG A 601 -49.97 1.64 33.75
CA ARG A 601 -50.81 2.75 34.31
C ARG A 601 -50.05 4.10 34.48
N ALA A 602 -50.56 5.28 34.13
CA ALA A 602 -51.86 5.78 33.65
C ALA A 602 -51.71 7.25 33.19
N ASN A 603 -52.63 7.72 32.32
CA ASN A 603 -53.35 9.01 32.36
C ASN A 603 -52.57 10.36 32.46
N THR A 604 -52.90 11.46 31.79
CA THR A 604 -54.17 11.98 31.23
C THR A 604 -53.93 13.34 30.56
N ARG A 605 -54.71 13.61 29.48
CA ARG A 605 -55.43 14.87 29.12
C ARG A 605 -54.65 16.19 28.93
N SER A 606 -54.69 16.75 27.71
CA SER A 606 -55.62 17.78 27.18
C SER A 606 -55.06 19.19 27.46
N THR A 607 -55.09 20.21 26.61
CA THR A 607 -56.06 20.73 25.62
C THR A 607 -55.32 21.90 24.90
N GLU A 608 -55.52 22.12 23.59
CA GLU A 608 -56.20 23.33 23.00
C GLU A 608 -55.67 24.67 23.54
N ASP A 609 -55.38 25.74 22.81
CA ASP A 609 -55.65 26.20 21.44
C ASP A 609 -54.89 27.55 21.29
N GLY A 610 -54.75 28.08 20.08
CA GLY A 610 -54.83 29.55 19.89
C GLY A 610 -53.61 30.30 19.34
N CYS A 611 -53.56 30.35 18.01
CA CYS A 611 -53.24 31.44 17.07
C CYS A 611 -52.65 32.80 17.53
N ASP A 612 -51.55 33.13 16.83
CA ASP A 612 -51.34 34.30 15.94
C ASP A 612 -51.03 35.73 16.43
N ALA A 613 -49.93 36.21 15.82
CA ALA A 613 -49.62 37.56 15.30
C ALA A 613 -49.11 38.66 16.25
N ASP A 614 -47.79 38.90 16.19
CA ASP A 614 -47.05 40.08 15.65
C ASP A 614 -47.69 41.50 15.78
N PRO A 615 -46.92 42.62 15.71
CA PRO A 615 -45.58 42.79 15.10
C PRO A 615 -44.60 43.76 15.82
N GLU A 616 -43.37 43.87 15.28
CA GLU A 616 -42.50 45.07 15.05
C GLU A 616 -42.26 46.09 16.21
N GLU A 617 -41.11 46.76 16.41
CA GLU A 617 -39.93 47.08 15.61
C GLU A 617 -38.90 47.80 16.54
N ASN A 618 -37.62 47.78 16.15
CA ASN A 618 -36.60 48.84 16.35
C ASN A 618 -36.08 49.19 17.77
N SER A 619 -34.81 48.85 18.09
CA SER A 619 -33.60 49.69 17.89
C SER A 619 -33.49 50.79 18.97
N ILE A 620 -32.48 50.82 19.85
CA ILE A 620 -31.19 51.51 19.68
C ILE A 620 -30.37 51.29 20.99
N SER A 621 -29.05 51.09 20.86
CA SER A 621 -28.05 50.92 21.94
C SER A 621 -27.41 52.28 22.37
N PRO A 622 -26.28 52.33 23.12
CA PRO A 622 -26.06 52.32 24.58
C PRO A 622 -25.46 53.68 25.09
N PRO A 623 -24.96 53.84 26.35
CA PRO A 623 -23.56 53.47 26.66
C PRO A 623 -23.21 53.05 28.13
N TRP A 624 -22.26 52.11 28.22
CA TRP A 624 -21.20 51.80 29.22
C TRP A 624 -21.17 52.55 30.59
N THR A 625 -21.01 51.90 31.75
CA THR A 625 -19.72 51.38 32.26
C THR A 625 -19.83 50.51 33.54
N GLN A 626 -18.99 49.44 33.60
CA GLN A 626 -18.28 48.81 34.75
C GLN A 626 -19.10 48.13 35.89
N VAL A 627 -18.74 47.00 36.54
CA VAL A 627 -17.64 46.01 36.54
C VAL A 627 -18.09 44.83 37.47
N ALA A 628 -17.53 43.62 37.25
CA ALA A 628 -17.47 42.42 38.14
C ALA A 628 -18.77 41.58 38.29
N ALA A 629 -18.80 40.24 38.24
CA ALA A 629 -17.79 39.19 38.26
C ALA A 629 -18.31 37.95 37.47
N LYS A 630 -17.44 37.28 36.70
CA LYS A 630 -17.78 36.09 35.90
C LYS A 630 -17.55 34.79 36.68
N GLN A 631 -18.62 34.03 36.94
CA GLN A 631 -18.56 32.57 37.02
C GLN A 631 -18.76 31.98 35.63
N ARG A 632 -17.78 31.22 35.14
CA ARG A 632 -17.81 30.53 33.84
C ARG A 632 -18.28 29.08 34.03
N ASN A 633 -19.54 28.81 33.71
CA ASN A 633 -19.99 27.46 33.36
C ASN A 633 -19.64 27.21 31.88
N LYS A 634 -18.73 26.25 31.62
CA LYS A 634 -18.43 25.75 30.27
C LYS A 634 -19.36 24.58 29.95
N GLY A 635 -20.55 24.87 29.44
CA GLY A 635 -21.33 23.92 28.63
C GLY A 635 -20.97 24.09 27.16
N LYS A 636 -20.24 23.14 26.56
CA LYS A 636 -20.09 23.07 25.10
C LYS A 636 -21.43 22.60 24.53
N LYS A 637 -22.21 23.52 23.93
CA LYS A 637 -23.31 23.13 23.02
C LYS A 637 -22.68 22.46 21.80
N ALA A 638 -22.99 21.19 21.58
CA ALA A 638 -22.68 20.52 20.32
C ALA A 638 -23.39 21.27 19.18
N VAL A 639 -22.64 21.64 18.14
CA VAL A 639 -23.20 22.18 16.90
C VAL A 639 -24.04 21.06 16.29
N VAL A 640 -25.35 21.28 16.17
CA VAL A 640 -26.25 20.37 15.45
C VAL A 640 -25.81 20.41 13.98
N PRO A 641 -25.42 19.28 13.36
CA PRO A 641 -25.02 19.27 11.97
C PRO A 641 -26.18 19.77 11.10
N LYS A 642 -25.85 20.52 10.03
CA LYS A 642 -26.86 20.94 9.06
C LYS A 642 -27.55 19.69 8.49
N PRO A 643 -28.89 19.70 8.28
CA PRO A 643 -29.62 18.55 7.76
C PRO A 643 -29.05 17.97 6.46
N GLU A 644 -28.50 18.83 5.59
CA GLU A 644 -27.90 18.49 4.29
C GLU A 644 -26.74 17.47 4.39
N GLU A 645 -25.94 17.50 5.45
CA GLU A 645 -24.80 16.59 5.63
C GLU A 645 -25.17 15.28 6.36
N SER A 646 -26.44 15.10 6.71
CA SER A 646 -26.86 14.03 7.62
C SER A 646 -27.12 12.70 6.91
N PHE A 647 -27.29 12.70 5.59
CA PHE A 647 -27.64 11.51 4.81
C PHE A 647 -26.54 11.09 3.84
N LYS A 648 -26.50 9.79 3.54
CA LYS A 648 -25.40 9.24 2.75
C LYS A 648 -25.48 9.66 1.28
N LEU A 649 -26.68 9.72 0.69
CA LEU A 649 -26.84 10.14 -0.70
C LEU A 649 -26.43 11.60 -0.89
N THR A 650 -26.94 12.51 -0.05
CA THR A 650 -26.62 13.94 -0.14
C THR A 650 -25.12 14.19 -0.04
N ARG A 651 -24.42 13.50 0.87
CA ARG A 651 -22.95 13.55 0.98
C ARG A 651 -22.19 13.01 -0.24
N LEU A 652 -22.82 12.18 -1.07
CA LEU A 652 -22.23 11.60 -2.26
C LEU A 652 -22.56 12.40 -3.53
N LEU A 653 -23.57 13.27 -3.50
CA LEU A 653 -23.93 14.13 -4.63
C LEU A 653 -23.02 15.37 -4.71
N THR A 654 -21.71 15.13 -4.70
CA THR A 654 -20.69 16.18 -4.85
C THR A 654 -20.38 16.41 -6.33
N VAL A 655 -19.80 17.58 -6.65
CA VAL A 655 -19.26 17.89 -7.99
C VAL A 655 -18.42 16.74 -8.54
N ASP A 656 -17.41 16.27 -7.80
CA ASP A 656 -16.51 15.20 -8.27
C ASP A 656 -17.25 13.90 -8.61
N THR A 657 -18.25 13.53 -7.80
CA THR A 657 -19.02 12.29 -8.02
C THR A 657 -19.93 12.42 -9.23
N LEU A 658 -20.57 13.58 -9.41
CA LEU A 658 -21.42 13.85 -10.57
C LEU A 658 -20.62 13.89 -11.87
N GLU A 659 -19.40 14.45 -11.85
CA GLU A 659 -18.51 14.39 -13.01
C GLU A 659 -18.08 12.96 -13.36
N GLU A 660 -17.78 12.12 -12.36
CA GLU A 660 -17.47 10.69 -12.57
C GLU A 660 -18.66 9.95 -13.21
N GLU A 661 -19.88 10.21 -12.75
CA GLU A 661 -21.12 9.66 -13.33
C GLU A 661 -21.31 10.08 -14.80
N ILE A 662 -21.11 11.36 -15.11
CA ILE A 662 -21.23 11.89 -16.48
C ILE A 662 -20.17 11.29 -17.41
N LEU A 663 -18.92 11.20 -16.95
CA LEU A 663 -17.84 10.60 -17.73
C LEU A 663 -18.09 9.11 -18.01
N GLN A 664 -18.63 8.38 -17.03
CA GLN A 664 -18.96 6.99 -17.22
C GLN A 664 -20.12 6.82 -18.21
N LEU A 665 -21.21 7.57 -18.05
CA LEU A 665 -22.34 7.55 -18.98
C LEU A 665 -21.91 7.92 -20.41
N ARG A 666 -21.02 8.90 -20.54
CA ARG A 666 -20.44 9.30 -21.83
C ARG A 666 -19.75 8.12 -22.52
N MET A 667 -18.91 7.38 -21.79
CA MET A 667 -18.20 6.23 -22.34
C MET A 667 -19.16 5.12 -22.78
N GLU A 668 -20.20 4.86 -21.99
CA GLU A 668 -21.25 3.87 -22.30
C GLU A 668 -22.02 4.25 -23.58
N LEU A 669 -22.43 5.52 -23.70
CA LEU A 669 -23.18 6.02 -24.86
C LEU A 669 -22.32 6.14 -26.12
N GLN A 670 -21.07 6.58 -26.01
CA GLN A 670 -20.16 6.62 -27.16
C GLN A 670 -19.98 5.22 -27.77
N ALA A 671 -19.82 4.20 -26.92
CA ALA A 671 -19.71 2.82 -27.36
C ALA A 671 -20.96 2.35 -28.12
N MET A 672 -22.15 2.90 -27.81
CA MET A 672 -23.39 2.61 -28.52
C MET A 672 -23.55 3.38 -29.84
N THR A 673 -23.14 4.64 -29.91
CA THR A 673 -23.21 5.41 -31.17
C THR A 673 -22.33 4.79 -32.25
N ASP A 674 -21.14 4.30 -31.87
CA ASP A 674 -20.22 3.57 -32.76
C ASP A 674 -20.79 2.22 -33.29
N LEU A 675 -22.00 1.83 -32.85
CA LEU A 675 -22.70 0.62 -33.31
C LEU A 675 -23.84 0.89 -34.28
N GLU A 676 -24.49 2.06 -34.22
CA GLU A 676 -25.57 2.40 -35.15
C GLU A 676 -25.04 2.65 -36.58
N GLU A 677 -23.73 2.88 -36.75
CA GLU A 677 -23.07 3.07 -38.05
C GLU A 677 -22.59 1.78 -38.76
N LEU A 678 -22.75 0.59 -38.17
CA LEU A 678 -22.22 -0.67 -38.71
C LEU A 678 -23.27 -1.82 -38.67
N ASP A 679 -23.96 -2.01 -39.80
CA ASP A 679 -24.84 -3.09 -40.31
C ASP A 679 -25.70 -3.95 -39.34
N GLU A 680 -26.98 -4.11 -39.71
CA GLU A 680 -28.08 -4.76 -38.96
C GLU A 680 -27.98 -6.30 -38.75
N ASP A 681 -26.92 -6.97 -39.19
CA ASP A 681 -26.87 -8.46 -39.28
C ASP A 681 -26.07 -9.18 -38.16
N ASP A 682 -25.48 -8.47 -37.18
CA ASP A 682 -24.65 -9.07 -36.11
C ASP A 682 -25.50 -9.59 -34.92
N GLY A 683 -26.43 -10.52 -35.21
CA GLY A 683 -27.42 -11.08 -34.25
C GLY A 683 -26.89 -12.03 -33.16
N ASP A 684 -25.70 -12.64 -33.30
CA ASP A 684 -25.21 -13.70 -32.40
C ASP A 684 -23.78 -13.44 -31.86
N ALA A 685 -23.59 -12.29 -31.19
CA ALA A 685 -22.26 -11.67 -31.14
C ALA A 685 -21.22 -12.25 -30.14
N TYR A 686 -21.54 -12.63 -28.90
CA TYR A 686 -20.45 -12.84 -27.90
C TYR A 686 -19.61 -14.11 -28.12
N GLU A 687 -20.26 -15.27 -28.26
CA GLU A 687 -19.55 -16.53 -28.47
C GLU A 687 -18.90 -16.59 -29.85
N ASP A 688 -19.48 -15.94 -30.88
CA ASP A 688 -18.84 -15.83 -32.20
C ASP A 688 -17.66 -14.87 -32.21
N ILE A 689 -17.74 -13.74 -31.49
CA ILE A 689 -16.59 -12.84 -31.28
C ILE A 689 -15.48 -13.59 -30.54
N LYS A 690 -15.84 -14.35 -29.51
CA LYS A 690 -14.89 -15.11 -28.70
C LYS A 690 -14.27 -16.26 -29.51
N HIS A 691 -15.06 -17.06 -30.22
CA HIS A 691 -14.55 -18.12 -31.10
C HIS A 691 -13.68 -17.57 -32.23
N GLY A 692 -14.06 -16.43 -32.82
CA GLY A 692 -13.25 -15.74 -33.82
C GLY A 692 -11.94 -15.18 -33.25
N LEU A 693 -11.95 -14.68 -32.01
CA LEU A 693 -10.76 -14.23 -31.30
C LEU A 693 -9.85 -15.40 -30.92
N ASP A 694 -10.42 -16.50 -30.43
CA ASP A 694 -9.70 -17.70 -30.01
C ASP A 694 -9.07 -18.40 -31.22
N GLY A 695 -9.81 -18.55 -32.34
CA GLY A 695 -9.27 -19.09 -33.58
C GLY A 695 -8.21 -18.20 -34.24
N ALA A 696 -8.34 -16.87 -34.12
CA ALA A 696 -7.31 -15.94 -34.58
C ALA A 696 -6.06 -15.95 -33.69
N ASN A 697 -6.22 -16.11 -32.37
CA ASN A 697 -5.11 -16.30 -31.43
C ASN A 697 -4.38 -17.62 -31.73
N GLU A 698 -5.10 -18.71 -31.98
CA GLU A 698 -4.54 -20.02 -32.33
C GLU A 698 -3.76 -19.97 -33.66
N ALA A 699 -4.27 -19.25 -34.67
CA ALA A 699 -3.57 -19.01 -35.94
C ALA A 699 -2.28 -18.17 -35.78
N ILE A 700 -2.25 -17.25 -34.82
CA ILE A 700 -1.06 -16.44 -34.49
C ILE A 700 -0.03 -17.27 -33.69
N GLU A 701 -0.49 -18.14 -32.79
CA GLU A 701 0.35 -19.01 -31.96
C GLU A 701 1.03 -20.13 -32.77
N LEU A 702 0.39 -20.63 -33.82
CA LEU A 702 0.93 -21.70 -34.69
C LEU A 702 2.02 -21.24 -35.67
N GLY A 703 2.35 -19.94 -35.70
CA GLY A 703 3.56 -19.41 -36.31
C GLY A 703 3.52 -19.28 -37.84
N GLY A 704 3.37 -18.05 -38.33
CA GLY A 704 3.61 -17.74 -39.74
C GLY A 704 3.69 -16.24 -40.01
N ILE A 705 4.75 -15.80 -40.67
CA ILE A 705 4.98 -14.44 -41.19
C ILE A 705 4.14 -14.23 -42.47
N GLU A 706 3.03 -14.94 -42.60
CA GLU A 706 2.20 -15.01 -43.80
C GLU A 706 0.98 -14.08 -43.68
N HIS A 707 0.39 -13.74 -44.83
CA HIS A 707 -0.74 -12.80 -44.95
C HIS A 707 -1.95 -13.19 -44.06
N SER A 708 -2.10 -14.49 -43.78
CA SER A 708 -3.14 -15.05 -42.90
C SER A 708 -3.01 -14.62 -41.43
N ALA A 709 -1.80 -14.31 -40.94
CA ALA A 709 -1.60 -13.78 -39.59
C ALA A 709 -2.01 -12.31 -39.49
N LEU A 710 -1.87 -11.52 -40.57
CA LEU A 710 -2.37 -10.14 -40.64
C LEU A 710 -3.90 -10.10 -40.69
N ASP A 711 -4.52 -11.04 -41.41
CA ASP A 711 -5.98 -11.22 -41.41
C ASP A 711 -6.48 -11.68 -40.02
N GLY A 712 -5.70 -12.50 -39.31
CA GLY A 712 -5.92 -12.85 -37.90
C GLY A 712 -5.86 -11.65 -36.96
N VAL A 713 -4.85 -10.79 -37.09
CA VAL A 713 -4.74 -9.54 -36.29
C VAL A 713 -5.87 -8.56 -36.63
N GLY A 714 -6.24 -8.43 -37.90
CA GLY A 714 -7.40 -7.64 -38.33
C GLY A 714 -8.70 -8.16 -37.72
N THR A 715 -8.87 -9.47 -37.66
CA THR A 715 -9.99 -10.14 -36.98
C THR A 715 -9.98 -9.88 -35.48
N ILE A 716 -8.81 -9.89 -34.83
CA ILE A 716 -8.69 -9.59 -33.40
C ILE A 716 -9.01 -8.13 -33.09
N VAL A 717 -8.52 -7.17 -33.87
CA VAL A 717 -8.83 -5.75 -33.67
C VAL A 717 -10.32 -5.47 -33.90
N LYS A 718 -10.92 -6.07 -34.94
CA LYS A 718 -12.36 -5.99 -35.19
C LYS A 718 -13.15 -6.66 -34.06
N GLY A 719 -12.70 -7.83 -33.58
CA GLY A 719 -13.28 -8.57 -32.46
C GLY A 719 -13.20 -7.82 -31.13
N ALA A 720 -12.05 -7.20 -30.82
CA ALA A 720 -11.86 -6.38 -29.64
C ALA A 720 -12.72 -5.10 -29.67
N ARG A 721 -12.85 -4.45 -30.85
CA ARG A 721 -13.80 -3.34 -31.04
C ARG A 721 -15.24 -3.81 -30.89
N ARG A 722 -15.61 -4.96 -31.46
CA ARG A 722 -16.94 -5.59 -31.26
C ARG A 722 -17.18 -5.93 -29.78
N LEU A 723 -16.19 -6.42 -29.05
CA LEU A 723 -16.27 -6.76 -27.62
C LEU A 723 -16.37 -5.51 -26.75
N SER A 724 -15.58 -4.46 -26.98
CA SER A 724 -15.69 -3.19 -26.24
C SER A 724 -17.07 -2.56 -26.46
N ARG A 725 -17.61 -2.65 -27.68
CA ARG A 725 -18.96 -2.22 -28.02
C ARG A 725 -20.03 -3.10 -27.34
N HIS A 726 -19.82 -4.41 -27.27
CA HIS A 726 -20.68 -5.33 -26.52
C HIS A 726 -20.67 -5.06 -25.01
N ILE A 727 -19.51 -4.76 -24.43
CA ILE A 727 -19.38 -4.38 -23.02
C ILE A 727 -20.13 -3.07 -22.75
N GLY A 728 -19.97 -2.04 -23.60
CA GLY A 728 -20.72 -0.79 -23.48
C GLY A 728 -22.24 -1.00 -23.58
N ARG A 729 -22.69 -1.85 -24.52
CA ARG A 729 -24.10 -2.27 -24.62
C ARG A 729 -24.56 -3.00 -23.36
N GLU A 730 -23.78 -3.94 -22.83
CA GLU A 730 -24.13 -4.69 -21.63
C GLU A 730 -24.13 -3.80 -20.38
N GLU A 731 -23.20 -2.85 -20.25
CA GLU A 731 -23.18 -1.89 -19.13
C GLU A 731 -24.40 -0.97 -19.17
N ASN A 732 -24.76 -0.43 -20.34
CA ASN A 732 -25.99 0.35 -20.48
C ASN A 732 -27.25 -0.52 -20.28
N ARG A 733 -27.26 -1.77 -20.79
CA ARG A 733 -28.35 -2.73 -20.56
C ARG A 733 -28.49 -3.05 -19.09
N LEU A 734 -27.40 -3.22 -18.36
CA LEU A 734 -27.38 -3.40 -16.92
C LEU A 734 -27.92 -2.16 -16.21
N ARG A 735 -27.55 -0.95 -16.64
CA ARG A 735 -28.10 0.31 -16.12
C ARG A 735 -29.62 0.34 -16.27
N MET A 736 -30.13 0.09 -17.47
CA MET A 736 -31.58 0.02 -17.74
C MET A 736 -32.26 -1.08 -16.94
N THR A 737 -31.66 -2.27 -16.86
CA THR A 737 -32.20 -3.41 -16.08
C THR A 737 -32.29 -3.07 -14.60
N ARG A 738 -31.27 -2.40 -14.04
CA ARG A 738 -31.28 -1.93 -12.64
C ARG A 738 -32.39 -0.91 -12.40
N THR A 739 -32.56 0.05 -13.31
CA THR A 739 -33.65 1.04 -13.22
C THR A 739 -35.02 0.36 -13.33
N THR A 740 -35.20 -0.58 -14.26
CA THR A 740 -36.43 -1.38 -14.36
C THR A 740 -36.70 -2.18 -13.10
N LEU A 741 -35.67 -2.78 -12.50
CA LEU A 741 -35.78 -3.52 -11.24
C LEU A 741 -36.22 -2.60 -10.10
N ILE A 742 -35.53 -1.46 -9.93
CA ILE A 742 -35.87 -0.44 -8.91
C ILE A 742 -37.32 0.00 -9.07
N LYS A 743 -37.75 0.31 -10.31
CA LYS A 743 -39.11 0.74 -10.61
C LYS A 743 -40.13 -0.34 -10.32
N SER A 744 -39.86 -1.58 -10.71
CA SER A 744 -40.74 -2.71 -10.48
C SER A 744 -40.94 -2.97 -8.98
N GLN A 745 -39.85 -2.96 -8.21
CA GLN A 745 -39.89 -3.11 -6.75
C GLN A 745 -40.65 -1.97 -6.09
N THR A 746 -40.41 -0.73 -6.53
CA THR A 746 -41.09 0.47 -6.01
C THR A 746 -42.58 0.46 -6.32
N ALA A 747 -42.97 0.07 -7.54
CA ALA A 747 -44.35 -0.04 -7.97
C ALA A 747 -45.12 -1.12 -7.20
N VAL A 748 -44.53 -2.31 -7.02
CA VAL A 748 -45.13 -3.39 -6.22
C VAL A 748 -45.35 -2.92 -4.78
N ARG A 749 -44.39 -2.20 -4.19
CA ARG A 749 -44.53 -1.65 -2.84
C ARG A 749 -45.64 -0.60 -2.76
N GLY A 750 -45.67 0.35 -3.71
CA GLY A 750 -46.70 1.38 -3.79
C GLY A 750 -48.11 0.79 -3.93
N TRP A 751 -48.26 -0.27 -4.74
CA TRP A 751 -49.50 -1.01 -4.89
C TRP A 751 -49.96 -1.69 -3.59
N LEU A 752 -49.02 -2.32 -2.86
CA LEU A 752 -49.29 -2.97 -1.57
C LEU A 752 -49.71 -1.96 -0.48
N GLU A 753 -48.99 -0.84 -0.37
CA GLU A 753 -49.20 0.13 0.71
C GLU A 753 -50.32 1.13 0.46
N GLY A 754 -50.68 1.38 -0.80
CA GLY A 754 -51.83 2.20 -1.18
C GLY A 754 -53.05 1.33 -1.50
N PRO A 755 -53.29 0.97 -2.78
CA PRO A 755 -54.50 0.29 -3.22
C PRO A 755 -54.89 -0.95 -2.40
N VAL A 756 -53.95 -1.86 -2.11
CA VAL A 756 -54.24 -3.09 -1.36
C VAL A 756 -54.62 -2.79 0.09
N ALA A 757 -53.89 -1.88 0.74
CA ALA A 757 -54.15 -1.47 2.12
C ALA A 757 -55.50 -0.75 2.25
N GLU A 758 -55.82 0.14 1.31
CA GLU A 758 -57.07 0.90 1.27
C GLU A 758 -58.29 0.00 1.06
N GLU A 759 -58.24 -0.91 0.09
CA GLU A 759 -59.31 -1.88 -0.17
C GLU A 759 -59.48 -2.82 1.03
N ALA A 760 -58.39 -3.34 1.60
CA ALA A 760 -58.47 -4.17 2.79
C ALA A 760 -59.05 -3.41 4.00
N ALA A 761 -58.68 -2.14 4.19
CA ALA A 761 -59.25 -1.30 5.24
C ALA A 761 -60.73 -0.97 4.99
N SER A 762 -61.13 -0.72 3.74
CA SER A 762 -62.51 -0.49 3.33
C SER A 762 -63.38 -1.72 3.61
N VAL A 763 -62.95 -2.90 3.15
CA VAL A 763 -63.66 -4.16 3.34
C VAL A 763 -63.75 -4.53 4.82
N ALA A 764 -62.67 -4.35 5.58
CA ALA A 764 -62.66 -4.65 7.01
C ALA A 764 -63.58 -3.72 7.84
N ARG A 765 -63.86 -2.49 7.37
CA ARG A 765 -64.85 -1.58 7.99
C ARG A 765 -66.28 -2.03 7.72
N GLN A 766 -66.56 -2.63 6.56
CA GLN A 766 -67.92 -2.99 6.15
C GLN A 766 -68.33 -4.39 6.64
N ALA A 767 -68.27 -4.68 7.95
CA ALA A 767 -68.42 -6.01 8.54
C ALA A 767 -69.67 -6.85 8.15
N ARG A 768 -70.57 -6.36 7.28
CA ARG A 768 -71.48 -7.18 6.46
C ARG A 768 -71.46 -6.74 4.99
N PRO A 769 -71.30 -7.67 4.02
CA PRO A 769 -71.22 -7.34 2.60
C PRO A 769 -72.58 -6.84 2.08
N LYS A 770 -72.65 -5.57 1.67
CA LYS A 770 -73.79 -5.05 0.91
C LYS A 770 -73.55 -5.29 -0.59
N GLY A 771 -73.99 -6.44 -1.10
CA GLY A 771 -74.40 -6.68 -2.50
C GLY A 771 -73.46 -6.37 -3.69
N GLY A 772 -72.25 -5.82 -3.50
CA GLY A 772 -71.31 -5.50 -4.58
C GLY A 772 -70.55 -6.72 -5.12
N ARG A 773 -70.06 -6.63 -6.37
CA ARG A 773 -69.14 -7.64 -6.96
C ARG A 773 -67.94 -7.82 -6.03
N LYS A 774 -67.75 -9.04 -5.51
CA LYS A 774 -66.65 -9.38 -4.60
C LYS A 774 -65.35 -9.52 -5.39
N SER A 775 -64.36 -8.66 -5.14
CA SER A 775 -63.01 -8.90 -5.67
C SER A 775 -62.33 -10.06 -4.92
N TRP A 776 -61.27 -10.62 -5.50
CA TRP A 776 -60.44 -11.63 -4.83
C TRP A 776 -59.87 -11.07 -3.51
N LEU A 777 -59.46 -9.79 -3.50
CA LEU A 777 -58.89 -9.12 -2.33
C LEU A 777 -59.94 -8.85 -1.24
N SER A 778 -61.16 -8.50 -1.64
CA SER A 778 -62.29 -8.37 -0.70
C SER A 778 -62.64 -9.73 -0.09
N THR A 779 -62.55 -10.82 -0.88
CA THR A 779 -62.78 -12.19 -0.40
C THR A 779 -61.69 -12.62 0.59
N LEU A 780 -60.42 -12.38 0.28
CA LEU A 780 -59.29 -12.60 1.18
C LEU A 780 -59.45 -11.85 2.50
N THR A 781 -59.72 -10.54 2.42
CA THR A 781 -59.85 -9.69 3.61
C THR A 781 -61.02 -10.12 4.49
N ASN A 782 -62.17 -10.48 3.89
CA ASN A 782 -63.31 -11.00 4.65
C ASN A 782 -62.94 -12.29 5.39
N GLN A 783 -62.18 -13.20 4.78
CA GLN A 783 -61.72 -14.41 5.44
C GLN A 783 -60.72 -14.15 6.58
N VAL A 784 -59.87 -13.11 6.46
CA VAL A 784 -59.01 -12.64 7.55
C VAL A 784 -59.85 -12.05 8.69
N VAL A 785 -60.86 -11.23 8.37
CA VAL A 785 -61.79 -10.66 9.36
C VAL A 785 -62.57 -11.78 10.06
N GLU A 786 -63.09 -12.76 9.34
CA GLU A 786 -63.74 -13.96 9.89
C GLU A 786 -62.80 -14.73 10.81
N MET A 787 -61.54 -14.96 10.40
CA MET A 787 -60.53 -15.60 11.23
C MET A 787 -60.29 -14.83 12.55
N LEU A 788 -60.27 -13.49 12.50
CA LEU A 788 -60.13 -12.62 13.67
C LEU A 788 -61.37 -12.64 14.57
N VAL A 789 -62.57 -12.52 13.99
CA VAL A 789 -63.86 -12.49 14.69
C VAL A 789 -64.17 -13.84 15.34
N HIS A 790 -64.00 -14.94 14.62
CA HIS A 790 -64.21 -16.31 15.09
C HIS A 790 -63.04 -16.87 15.90
N ARG A 791 -61.93 -16.11 16.02
CA ARG A 791 -60.73 -16.48 16.79
C ARG A 791 -60.10 -17.80 16.34
N VAL A 792 -60.17 -18.08 15.05
CA VAL A 792 -59.49 -19.23 14.44
C VAL A 792 -57.99 -19.03 14.65
N GLY A 793 -57.32 -20.06 15.18
CA GLY A 793 -55.97 -19.92 15.70
C GLY A 793 -54.88 -19.73 14.64
N SER A 794 -55.05 -20.35 13.48
CA SER A 794 -54.20 -20.24 12.31
C SER A 794 -55.03 -20.60 11.07
N LYS A 795 -54.71 -20.04 9.91
CA LYS A 795 -55.36 -20.39 8.63
C LYS A 795 -54.33 -20.43 7.51
N VAL A 796 -54.49 -21.37 6.59
CA VAL A 796 -53.71 -21.46 5.35
C VAL A 796 -54.47 -20.72 4.25
N PHE A 797 -53.76 -19.86 3.53
CA PHE A 797 -54.28 -19.06 2.42
C PHE A 797 -53.57 -19.51 1.14
N ARG A 798 -54.33 -20.01 0.16
CA ARG A 798 -53.81 -20.43 -1.15
C ARG A 798 -54.26 -19.47 -2.23
N GLY A 799 -53.36 -19.01 -3.10
CA GLY A 799 -53.72 -18.08 -4.17
C GLY A 799 -54.80 -18.61 -5.11
N SER A 800 -54.82 -19.92 -5.37
CA SER A 800 -55.82 -20.61 -6.18
C SER A 800 -57.25 -20.45 -5.63
N ASP A 801 -57.42 -20.35 -4.31
CA ASP A 801 -58.73 -20.21 -3.66
C ASP A 801 -59.37 -18.84 -3.95
N TYR A 802 -58.58 -17.90 -4.46
CA TYR A 802 -58.99 -16.54 -4.80
C TYR A 802 -58.95 -16.27 -6.32
N GLY A 803 -58.72 -17.30 -7.13
CA GLY A 803 -58.69 -17.19 -8.59
C GLY A 803 -57.40 -16.57 -9.15
N LEU A 804 -56.29 -16.58 -8.38
CA LEU A 804 -54.98 -16.18 -8.89
C LEU A 804 -54.42 -17.31 -9.77
N SER A 805 -53.98 -16.97 -10.98
CA SER A 805 -53.54 -17.93 -12.01
C SER A 805 -52.04 -18.19 -12.02
N TRP A 806 -51.25 -17.47 -11.22
CA TRP A 806 -49.81 -17.69 -11.07
C TRP A 806 -49.50 -18.55 -9.82
N GLU A 807 -48.31 -19.13 -9.77
CA GLU A 807 -47.88 -20.00 -8.66
C GLU A 807 -47.67 -19.18 -7.36
N CYS A 808 -48.70 -19.14 -6.52
CA CYS A 808 -48.63 -18.58 -5.17
C CYS A 808 -48.20 -19.64 -4.16
N SER A 809 -47.27 -19.32 -3.27
CA SER A 809 -46.96 -20.16 -2.12
C SER A 809 -48.12 -20.22 -1.11
N ASP A 810 -48.30 -21.37 -0.45
CA ASP A 810 -49.28 -21.51 0.64
C ASP A 810 -48.84 -20.65 1.84
N VAL A 811 -49.65 -19.65 2.21
CA VAL A 811 -49.32 -18.75 3.31
C VAL A 811 -50.07 -19.16 4.56
N VAL A 812 -49.35 -19.64 5.57
CA VAL A 812 -49.91 -19.89 6.90
C VAL A 812 -49.84 -18.62 7.74
N VAL A 813 -50.99 -18.16 8.22
CA VAL A 813 -51.08 -16.99 9.10
C VAL A 813 -51.62 -17.38 10.47
N ASP A 814 -50.86 -17.04 11.50
CA ASP A 814 -51.25 -17.23 12.90
C ASP A 814 -52.04 -16.05 13.44
N ASN A 815 -53.20 -16.32 14.02
CA ASN A 815 -53.97 -15.32 14.73
C ASN A 815 -53.42 -15.11 16.15
N LEU A 816 -52.49 -14.17 16.29
CA LEU A 816 -51.90 -13.78 17.58
C LEU A 816 -52.93 -13.20 18.57
N PHE A 817 -54.14 -12.88 18.12
CA PHE A 817 -55.21 -12.30 18.93
C PHE A 817 -56.21 -13.34 19.45
N LYS A 818 -56.06 -14.64 19.11
CA LYS A 818 -56.97 -15.72 19.55
C LYS A 818 -57.17 -15.80 21.07
N ALA A 819 -56.13 -15.45 21.85
CA ALA A 819 -56.14 -15.49 23.31
C ALA A 819 -56.62 -14.18 23.96
N LYS A 820 -56.76 -13.07 23.22
CA LYS A 820 -57.21 -11.79 23.77
C LYS A 820 -58.73 -11.77 23.83
N ARG A 821 -59.29 -11.49 25.02
CA ARG A 821 -60.72 -11.65 25.32
C ARG A 821 -61.64 -10.75 24.44
N MET A 822 -61.12 -9.68 23.83
CA MET A 822 -61.68 -8.90 22.70
C MET A 822 -60.57 -8.05 22.03
N LEU A 823 -60.53 -7.94 20.70
CA LEU A 823 -59.99 -6.75 20.02
C LEU A 823 -60.97 -5.61 20.30
N ARG A 824 -60.67 -4.74 21.26
CA ARG A 824 -61.59 -3.64 21.63
C ARG A 824 -61.58 -2.59 20.51
N GLY A 825 -62.69 -2.49 19.78
CA GLY A 825 -62.96 -1.45 18.78
C GLY A 825 -62.85 -1.91 17.33
N GLU A 826 -63.80 -1.47 16.50
CA GLU A 826 -63.87 -1.70 15.06
C GLU A 826 -62.57 -1.28 14.36
N GLY A 827 -62.00 -0.12 14.73
CA GLY A 827 -60.74 0.38 14.16
C GLY A 827 -59.52 -0.51 14.41
N ASN A 828 -59.44 -1.22 15.53
CA ASN A 828 -58.34 -2.15 15.79
C ASN A 828 -58.46 -3.42 14.94
N THR A 829 -59.69 -3.89 14.71
CA THR A 829 -59.95 -5.03 13.83
C THR A 829 -59.60 -4.69 12.39
N VAL A 830 -60.00 -3.51 11.92
CA VAL A 830 -59.63 -2.99 10.60
C VAL A 830 -58.12 -2.95 10.44
N LYS A 831 -57.39 -2.32 11.38
CA LYS A 831 -55.93 -2.21 11.31
C LYS A 831 -55.22 -3.57 11.28
N VAL A 832 -55.67 -4.52 12.10
CA VAL A 832 -55.08 -5.87 12.14
C VAL A 832 -55.43 -6.66 10.87
N ALA A 833 -56.68 -6.58 10.40
CA ALA A 833 -57.11 -7.26 9.19
C ALA A 833 -56.36 -6.73 7.96
N THR A 834 -56.28 -5.41 7.78
CA THR A 834 -55.48 -4.77 6.71
C THR A 834 -54.04 -5.27 6.73
N LYS A 835 -53.40 -5.25 7.91
CA LYS A 835 -52.03 -5.71 8.06
C LYS A 835 -51.85 -7.19 7.67
N MET A 836 -52.73 -8.06 8.16
CA MET A 836 -52.65 -9.50 7.86
C MET A 836 -52.96 -9.80 6.39
N THR A 837 -53.90 -9.08 5.77
CA THR A 837 -54.15 -9.17 4.33
C THR A 837 -52.91 -8.77 3.55
N MET A 838 -52.29 -7.64 3.88
CA MET A 838 -51.05 -7.20 3.24
C MET A 838 -49.92 -8.22 3.40
N GLU A 839 -49.73 -8.80 4.59
CA GLU A 839 -48.70 -9.83 4.83
C GLU A 839 -48.92 -11.10 3.97
N ILE A 840 -50.17 -11.45 3.68
CA ILE A 840 -50.48 -12.58 2.78
C ILE A 840 -50.13 -12.23 1.34
N VAL A 841 -50.56 -11.06 0.86
CA VAL A 841 -50.27 -10.62 -0.51
C VAL A 841 -48.77 -10.41 -0.72
N GLU A 842 -48.07 -9.83 0.26
CA GLU A 842 -46.61 -9.65 0.28
C GLU A 842 -45.88 -10.98 0.03
N LYS A 843 -46.34 -12.09 0.65
CA LYS A 843 -45.75 -13.42 0.46
C LYS A 843 -46.11 -14.07 -0.88
N TRP A 844 -47.29 -13.79 -1.43
CA TRP A 844 -47.68 -14.32 -2.74
C TRP A 844 -46.94 -13.67 -3.90
N VAL A 845 -46.53 -12.41 -3.76
CA VAL A 845 -45.73 -11.70 -4.78
C VAL A 845 -44.23 -11.72 -4.46
N ASP A 846 -43.83 -12.49 -3.44
CA ASP A 846 -42.46 -12.62 -2.94
C ASP A 846 -41.75 -11.27 -2.64
N ALA A 847 -42.52 -10.28 -2.22
CA ALA A 847 -42.01 -8.94 -1.93
C ALA A 847 -41.09 -8.93 -0.70
N ASP A 848 -41.24 -9.85 0.26
CA ASP A 848 -40.44 -9.88 1.50
C ASP A 848 -38.99 -10.34 1.25
N ALA A 849 -38.76 -11.19 0.25
CA ALA A 849 -37.42 -11.65 -0.12
C ALA A 849 -36.71 -10.69 -1.10
N HIS A 850 -37.46 -9.98 -1.93
CA HIS A 850 -36.92 -9.24 -3.08
C HIS A 850 -37.18 -7.73 -3.05
N CYS A 851 -37.96 -7.19 -2.11
CA CYS A 851 -38.31 -5.76 -2.05
C CYS A 851 -38.26 -5.22 -0.61
N ASP A 852 -37.08 -4.78 -0.14
CA ASP A 852 -36.98 -4.09 1.15
C ASP A 852 -37.80 -2.80 1.08
N LYS A 853 -38.72 -2.61 2.03
CA LYS A 853 -39.59 -1.44 2.14
C LYS A 853 -38.80 -0.12 2.09
N LYS A 854 -37.63 -0.09 2.73
CA LYS A 854 -36.75 1.08 2.76
C LYS A 854 -36.16 1.37 1.39
N GLN A 855 -35.82 0.33 0.62
CA GLN A 855 -35.29 0.48 -0.74
C GLN A 855 -36.34 1.08 -1.66
N ALA A 856 -37.57 0.58 -1.61
CA ALA A 856 -38.69 1.14 -2.36
C ALA A 856 -39.01 2.59 -1.96
N TRP A 857 -39.02 2.92 -0.67
CA TRP A 857 -39.24 4.30 -0.22
C TRP A 857 -38.09 5.23 -0.62
N PHE A 858 -36.84 4.77 -0.51
CA PHE A 858 -35.67 5.51 -0.96
C PHE A 858 -35.76 5.82 -2.46
N ALA A 859 -36.02 4.82 -3.29
CA ALA A 859 -36.17 5.01 -4.73
C ALA A 859 -37.33 5.93 -5.09
N SER A 860 -38.49 5.77 -4.44
CA SER A 860 -39.64 6.65 -4.63
C SER A 860 -39.33 8.11 -4.30
N ILE A 861 -38.58 8.38 -3.21
CA ILE A 861 -38.18 9.75 -2.85
C ILE A 861 -37.16 10.31 -3.85
N VAL A 862 -36.18 9.50 -4.27
CA VAL A 862 -35.19 9.95 -5.27
C VAL A 862 -35.87 10.27 -6.60
N GLU A 863 -36.78 9.42 -7.07
CA GLU A 863 -37.56 9.64 -8.29
C GLU A 863 -38.45 10.89 -8.21
N GLU A 864 -39.14 11.09 -7.07
CA GLU A 864 -40.03 12.24 -6.87
C GLU A 864 -39.28 13.57 -6.79
N VAL A 865 -38.09 13.58 -6.18
CA VAL A 865 -37.33 14.81 -5.93
C VAL A 865 -36.35 15.13 -7.07
N MET A 866 -35.64 14.13 -7.59
CA MET A 866 -34.58 14.31 -8.61
C MET A 866 -35.00 13.92 -10.03
N GLY A 867 -36.12 13.21 -10.20
CA GLY A 867 -36.55 12.66 -11.48
C GLY A 867 -36.12 11.20 -11.71
N GLU A 868 -36.63 10.59 -12.78
CA GLU A 868 -36.35 9.21 -13.16
C GLU A 868 -34.87 9.00 -13.53
N GLU A 869 -34.25 10.01 -14.13
CA GLU A 869 -32.88 9.99 -14.60
C GLU A 869 -31.90 9.70 -13.44
N ALA A 870 -32.22 10.17 -12.22
CA ALA A 870 -31.41 9.90 -11.04
C ALA A 870 -31.33 8.41 -10.69
N LEU A 871 -32.40 7.63 -10.96
CA LEU A 871 -32.41 6.19 -10.72
C LEU A 871 -31.46 5.41 -11.64
N THR A 872 -30.98 6.05 -12.71
CA THR A 872 -30.00 5.46 -13.62
C THR A 872 -28.57 5.61 -13.12
N MET A 873 -28.30 6.48 -12.14
CA MET A 873 -26.94 6.77 -11.66
C MET A 873 -26.33 5.60 -10.87
N ASN A 874 -25.03 5.36 -11.02
CA ASN A 874 -24.34 4.26 -10.33
C ASN A 874 -24.27 4.49 -8.81
N VAL A 875 -24.16 5.74 -8.36
CA VAL A 875 -24.19 6.13 -6.95
C VAL A 875 -25.53 5.77 -6.29
N VAL A 876 -26.64 5.99 -6.99
CA VAL A 876 -27.99 5.65 -6.54
C VAL A 876 -28.15 4.14 -6.47
N TRP A 877 -27.74 3.40 -7.50
CA TRP A 877 -27.76 1.93 -7.49
C TRP A 877 -26.90 1.32 -6.37
N THR A 878 -25.70 1.85 -6.16
CA THR A 878 -24.78 1.38 -5.11
C THR A 878 -25.38 1.58 -3.73
N LEU A 879 -26.06 2.71 -3.51
CA LEU A 879 -26.74 2.99 -2.25
C LEU A 879 -28.01 2.14 -2.09
N TYR A 880 -28.79 1.97 -3.16
CA TYR A 880 -29.99 1.13 -3.20
C TYR A 880 -29.67 -0.32 -2.80
N SER A 881 -28.69 -0.94 -3.47
CA SER A 881 -28.27 -2.32 -3.23
C SER A 881 -27.66 -2.56 -1.84
N ASN A 882 -27.15 -1.51 -1.19
CA ASN A 882 -26.52 -1.57 0.14
C ASN A 882 -27.23 -0.70 1.18
N LEU A 883 -28.54 -0.48 1.01
CA LEU A 883 -29.28 0.48 1.81
C LEU A 883 -29.38 0.04 3.28
N LYS A 884 -29.00 0.94 4.19
CA LYS A 884 -29.20 0.80 5.64
C LYS A 884 -30.19 1.85 6.09
N ALA A 885 -30.96 1.57 7.14
CA ALA A 885 -31.91 2.53 7.70
C ALA A 885 -31.24 3.86 8.06
N SER A 886 -30.02 3.83 8.61
CA SER A 886 -29.23 5.02 8.94
C SER A 886 -28.78 5.86 7.74
N HIS A 887 -28.95 5.38 6.51
CA HIS A 887 -28.67 6.17 5.32
C HIS A 887 -29.81 7.15 4.99
N VAL A 888 -31.02 6.91 5.48
CA VAL A 888 -32.26 7.60 5.09
C VAL A 888 -33.18 7.99 6.27
N ILE A 889 -32.86 7.57 7.50
CA ILE A 889 -33.61 7.90 8.73
C ILE A 889 -32.64 8.46 9.77
N LEU A 890 -33.00 9.59 10.40
CA LEU A 890 -32.20 10.22 11.46
C LEU A 890 -32.34 9.50 12.81
N GLY A 891 -31.22 9.09 13.39
CA GLY A 891 -31.12 8.61 14.77
C GLY A 891 -30.78 7.11 14.92
N ASP A 892 -29.98 6.80 15.94
CA ASP A 892 -29.43 5.46 16.23
C ASP A 892 -30.42 4.53 16.96
N LYS A 893 -31.70 4.93 17.04
CA LYS A 893 -32.72 4.24 17.83
C LYS A 893 -33.32 3.10 17.04
N GLY A 894 -32.65 1.95 16.99
CA GLY A 894 -33.10 0.65 16.45
C GLY A 894 -34.59 0.56 16.02
N TYR A 895 -34.91 1.16 14.88
CA TYR A 895 -36.27 1.22 14.32
C TYR A 895 -36.64 -0.19 13.89
N ARG A 896 -37.38 -0.90 14.75
CA ARG A 896 -37.82 -2.27 14.45
C ARG A 896 -38.87 -2.33 13.35
N ASN A 897 -39.55 -1.20 13.05
CA ASN A 897 -40.55 -1.05 11.99
C ASN A 897 -40.57 0.41 11.52
N PRO A 898 -39.62 0.85 10.67
CA PRO A 898 -39.69 2.20 10.12
C PRO A 898 -40.95 2.38 9.27
N THR A 899 -41.49 3.59 9.21
CA THR A 899 -42.56 4.00 8.29
C THR A 899 -42.00 4.89 7.19
N LYS A 900 -42.77 5.12 6.12
CA LYS A 900 -42.39 6.06 5.06
C LYS A 900 -42.18 7.48 5.62
N ASP A 901 -42.99 7.89 6.61
CA ASP A 901 -42.89 9.19 7.28
C ASP A 901 -41.54 9.38 8.01
N ASP A 902 -40.90 8.29 8.46
CA ASP A 902 -39.57 8.38 9.09
C ASP A 902 -38.48 8.82 8.10
N MET A 903 -38.74 8.77 6.79
CA MET A 903 -37.85 9.22 5.72
C MET A 903 -38.09 10.68 5.29
N GLU A 904 -39.06 11.37 5.88
CA GLU A 904 -39.35 12.77 5.55
C GLU A 904 -38.11 13.68 5.72
N PRO A 905 -37.28 13.54 6.78
CA PRO A 905 -36.06 14.33 6.88
C PRO A 905 -35.06 14.08 5.74
N PHE A 906 -35.02 12.86 5.18
CA PHE A 906 -34.20 12.53 4.01
C PHE A 906 -34.76 13.18 2.75
N ARG A 907 -36.08 13.13 2.54
CA ARG A 907 -36.76 13.86 1.46
C ARG A 907 -36.41 15.35 1.53
N SER A 908 -36.66 16.00 2.67
CA SER A 908 -36.39 17.43 2.82
C SER A 908 -34.92 17.76 2.60
N ALA A 909 -33.99 16.91 3.05
CA ALA A 909 -32.56 17.14 2.79
C ALA A 909 -32.19 17.01 1.31
N LEU A 910 -32.88 16.16 0.55
CA LEU A 910 -32.68 16.02 -0.89
C LEU A 910 -33.31 17.18 -1.67
N GLU A 911 -34.51 17.62 -1.29
CA GLU A 911 -35.21 18.77 -1.88
C GLU A 911 -34.43 20.08 -1.71
N ASN A 912 -33.72 20.23 -0.58
CA ASN A 912 -32.87 21.40 -0.30
C ASN A 912 -31.42 21.21 -0.75
N HIS A 913 -31.09 20.14 -1.49
CA HIS A 913 -29.73 19.91 -1.95
C HIS A 913 -29.41 20.75 -3.20
N SER A 914 -28.17 21.22 -3.30
CA SER A 914 -27.65 21.97 -4.46
C SER A 914 -27.73 21.23 -5.80
N VAL A 915 -28.06 19.93 -5.81
CA VAL A 915 -28.21 19.14 -7.04
C VAL A 915 -29.54 19.44 -7.74
N ILE A 916 -30.53 19.96 -7.00
CA ILE A 916 -31.84 20.32 -7.52
C ILE A 916 -31.85 21.73 -8.11
N GLU A 917 -30.91 22.60 -7.67
CA GLU A 917 -30.80 23.98 -8.11
C GLU A 917 -29.97 24.09 -9.41
N PRO A 918 -30.57 24.35 -10.59
CA PRO A 918 -29.84 24.35 -11.87
C PRO A 918 -28.74 25.41 -11.94
N GLU A 919 -28.83 26.45 -11.10
CA GLU A 919 -27.85 27.54 -11.01
C GLU A 919 -26.60 27.15 -10.20
N HIS A 920 -26.70 26.09 -9.37
CA HIS A 920 -25.57 25.57 -8.63
C HIS A 920 -24.73 24.62 -9.50
N GLN A 921 -23.47 24.41 -9.15
CA GLN A 921 -22.55 23.59 -9.96
C GLN A 921 -23.01 22.12 -10.04
N GLU A 922 -23.45 21.54 -8.94
CA GLU A 922 -24.03 20.20 -8.85
C GLU A 922 -25.30 20.08 -9.71
N GLY A 923 -26.20 21.07 -9.64
CA GLY A 923 -27.40 21.09 -10.48
C GLY A 923 -27.08 21.21 -11.98
N ARG A 924 -26.13 22.05 -12.38
CA ARG A 924 -25.66 22.12 -13.78
C ARG A 924 -25.10 20.78 -14.27
N LEU A 925 -24.33 20.10 -13.44
CA LEU A 925 -23.77 18.79 -13.77
C LEU A 925 -24.86 17.72 -13.87
N PHE A 926 -25.81 17.73 -12.95
CA PHE A 926 -26.94 16.82 -13.04
C PHE A 926 -27.81 17.09 -14.28
N GLU A 927 -27.98 18.35 -14.68
CA GLU A 927 -28.67 18.70 -15.92
C GLU A 927 -27.89 18.23 -17.16
N LEU A 928 -26.56 18.39 -17.16
CA LEU A 928 -25.69 17.83 -18.20
C LEU A 928 -25.79 16.30 -18.27
N TYR A 929 -25.90 15.62 -17.13
CA TYR A 929 -26.15 14.18 -17.06
C TYR A 929 -27.48 13.81 -17.72
N LYS A 930 -28.56 14.54 -17.45
CA LYS A 930 -29.87 14.33 -18.09
C LYS A 930 -29.82 14.54 -19.60
N GLN A 931 -29.23 15.67 -20.03
CA GLN A 931 -29.06 15.98 -21.46
C GLN A 931 -28.29 14.86 -22.17
N LEU A 932 -27.24 14.34 -21.55
CA LEU A 932 -26.45 13.24 -22.11
C LEU A 932 -27.27 11.94 -22.18
N LEU A 933 -27.96 11.59 -21.10
CA LEU A 933 -28.81 10.40 -21.04
C LEU A 933 -29.93 10.44 -22.10
N ASN A 934 -30.52 11.63 -22.30
CA ASN A 934 -31.60 11.89 -23.26
C ASN A 934 -31.09 12.10 -24.69
N ARG A 935 -29.77 11.99 -24.93
CA ARG A 935 -29.11 12.24 -26.22
C ARG A 935 -29.32 13.67 -26.77
N GLU A 936 -29.56 14.64 -25.91
CA GLU A 936 -29.66 16.07 -26.27
C GLU A 936 -28.28 16.71 -26.51
N ILE A 937 -27.24 16.14 -25.89
CA ILE A 937 -25.84 16.50 -26.11
C ILE A 937 -25.05 15.27 -26.57
N SER A 938 -24.14 15.45 -27.53
CA SER A 938 -23.27 14.35 -27.98
C SER A 938 -22.22 14.02 -26.91
N PRO A 939 -21.81 12.74 -26.77
CA PRO A 939 -20.77 12.35 -25.82
C PRO A 939 -19.47 13.16 -25.98
N SER A 940 -19.12 13.58 -27.19
CA SER A 940 -17.94 14.41 -27.47
C SER A 940 -18.03 15.82 -26.89
N GLU A 941 -19.22 16.42 -26.83
CA GLU A 941 -19.40 17.79 -26.38
C GLU A 941 -19.41 17.93 -24.84
N VAL A 942 -19.72 16.85 -24.14
CA VAL A 942 -19.78 16.77 -22.66
C VAL A 942 -18.46 17.18 -21.98
N ILE A 943 -17.30 16.79 -22.54
CA ILE A 943 -15.99 17.10 -21.94
C ILE A 943 -15.80 18.61 -21.78
N LYS A 944 -16.32 19.41 -22.71
CA LYS A 944 -16.16 20.87 -22.71
C LYS A 944 -16.93 21.55 -21.58
N GLN A 945 -17.88 20.85 -20.97
CA GLN A 945 -18.78 21.39 -19.96
C GLN A 945 -18.44 20.94 -18.52
N LEU A 946 -17.46 20.05 -18.32
CA LEU A 946 -17.07 19.54 -17.00
C LEU A 946 -16.13 20.52 -16.24
N PRO A 947 -16.47 20.98 -15.02
CA PRO A 947 -15.69 21.95 -14.24
C PRO A 947 -14.27 21.55 -13.79
N SER A 948 -14.04 20.36 -13.23
CA SER A 948 -12.70 19.96 -12.71
C SER A 948 -11.70 19.70 -13.84
N VAL A 949 -12.22 19.16 -14.94
CA VAL A 949 -11.56 18.99 -16.23
C VAL A 949 -11.27 20.40 -16.77
N SER A 950 -12.24 21.30 -16.78
CA SER A 950 -12.09 22.69 -17.21
C SER A 950 -10.98 23.45 -16.47
N LEU A 951 -10.87 23.36 -15.14
CA LEU A 951 -9.78 24.05 -14.40
C LEU A 951 -8.39 23.59 -14.85
N ARG A 952 -8.20 22.28 -15.02
CA ARG A 952 -6.90 21.71 -15.40
C ARG A 952 -6.61 21.89 -16.90
N TRP A 953 -7.65 21.90 -17.73
CA TRP A 953 -7.56 22.32 -19.13
C TRP A 953 -7.25 23.79 -19.27
N ASN A 954 -7.82 24.66 -18.44
CA ASN A 954 -7.50 26.08 -18.39
C ASN A 954 -6.06 26.29 -17.95
N ALA A 955 -5.58 25.53 -16.97
CA ALA A 955 -4.15 25.51 -16.61
C ALA A 955 -3.26 25.10 -17.80
N LEU A 956 -3.65 24.07 -18.56
CA LEU A 956 -2.94 23.66 -19.78
C LEU A 956 -2.94 24.77 -20.84
N LYS A 957 -4.09 25.38 -21.13
CA LYS A 957 -4.20 26.52 -22.06
C LYS A 957 -3.36 27.71 -21.61
N GLN A 958 -3.39 28.04 -20.31
CA GLN A 958 -2.58 29.11 -19.73
C GLN A 958 -1.08 28.81 -19.84
N MET A 959 -0.68 27.55 -19.65
CA MET A 959 0.70 27.11 -19.84
C MET A 959 1.17 27.34 -21.28
N LEU A 960 0.36 26.95 -22.26
CA LEU A 960 0.65 27.13 -23.69
C LEU A 960 0.70 28.62 -24.07
N HIS A 961 -0.26 29.42 -23.60
CA HIS A 961 -0.30 30.86 -23.84
C HIS A 961 0.92 31.57 -23.23
N THR A 962 1.28 31.24 -21.99
CA THR A 962 2.45 31.81 -21.30
C THR A 962 3.76 31.46 -22.02
N ALA A 963 3.86 30.24 -22.57
CA ALA A 963 5.00 29.86 -23.39
C ALA A 963 5.08 30.66 -24.69
N GLY A 964 3.94 30.91 -25.35
CA GLY A 964 3.89 31.79 -26.52
C GLY A 964 4.34 33.23 -26.22
N MET A 965 3.97 33.77 -25.06
CA MET A 965 4.48 35.08 -24.61
C MET A 965 6.00 35.08 -24.40
N TYR A 966 6.54 34.00 -23.82
CA TYR A 966 7.97 33.82 -23.63
C TYR A 966 8.72 33.78 -24.97
N ASP A 967 8.20 33.06 -25.97
CA ASP A 967 8.77 32.99 -27.32
C ASP A 967 8.80 34.35 -28.03
N ARG A 968 7.82 35.22 -27.76
CA ARG A 968 7.76 36.59 -28.30
C ARG A 968 8.54 37.63 -27.48
N GLU A 969 9.28 37.19 -26.46
CA GLU A 969 9.98 38.05 -25.51
C GLU A 969 9.05 39.10 -24.86
N GLU A 970 7.77 38.79 -24.68
CA GLU A 970 6.82 39.66 -24.00
C GLU A 970 7.00 39.58 -22.48
N HIS A 971 7.33 40.70 -21.85
CA HIS A 971 7.61 40.77 -20.42
C HIS A 971 6.45 41.47 -19.69
N PRO A 972 5.43 40.72 -19.20
CA PRO A 972 4.33 41.32 -18.45
C PRO A 972 4.87 41.97 -17.17
N ARG A 973 4.23 43.06 -16.73
CA ARG A 973 4.62 43.79 -15.50
C ARG A 973 4.62 42.91 -14.26
N ASP A 974 3.74 41.92 -14.20
CA ASP A 974 3.71 40.90 -13.15
C ASP A 974 3.69 39.50 -13.77
N PRO A 975 4.86 38.86 -13.95
CA PRO A 975 4.94 37.56 -14.61
C PRO A 975 4.35 36.46 -13.71
N SER A 976 3.55 35.57 -14.32
CA SER A 976 2.97 34.42 -13.63
C SER A 976 4.05 33.54 -12.99
N PRO A 977 3.74 32.78 -11.92
CA PRO A 977 4.71 31.87 -11.31
C PRO A 977 5.32 30.88 -12.31
N TYR A 978 4.52 30.42 -13.26
CA TYR A 978 4.97 29.58 -14.36
C TYR A 978 5.92 30.33 -15.32
N LEU A 979 5.60 31.56 -15.74
CA LEU A 979 6.50 32.37 -16.59
C LEU A 979 7.86 32.59 -15.92
N LYS A 980 7.88 32.89 -14.61
CA LYS A 980 9.12 33.02 -13.84
C LYS A 980 9.96 31.73 -13.87
N LYS A 981 9.30 30.57 -13.81
CA LYS A 981 9.98 29.27 -13.91
C LYS A 981 10.48 28.98 -15.32
N LEU A 982 9.68 29.32 -16.32
CA LEU A 982 10.03 29.20 -17.72
C LEU A 982 11.25 30.08 -18.06
N GLN A 983 11.31 31.31 -17.55
CA GLN A 983 12.46 32.20 -17.74
C GLN A 983 13.74 31.70 -17.06
N VAL A 984 13.62 31.05 -15.89
CA VAL A 984 14.78 30.54 -15.13
C VAL A 984 15.30 29.22 -15.71
N ASP A 985 14.40 28.35 -16.18
CA ASP A 985 14.75 27.02 -16.71
C ASP A 985 13.87 26.68 -17.91
N PRO A 986 14.10 27.32 -19.06
CA PRO A 986 13.31 27.08 -20.26
C PRO A 986 13.51 25.67 -20.81
N ILE A 987 14.65 25.02 -20.53
CA ILE A 987 14.92 23.65 -20.97
C ILE A 987 13.91 22.68 -20.36
N THR A 988 13.61 22.83 -19.07
CA THR A 988 12.70 21.93 -18.35
C THR A 988 11.23 22.31 -18.54
N TYR A 989 10.92 23.62 -18.56
CA TYR A 989 9.54 24.09 -18.49
C TYR A 989 8.95 24.52 -19.82
N HIS A 990 9.70 24.61 -20.92
CA HIS A 990 9.09 24.95 -22.21
C HIS A 990 8.19 23.79 -22.69
N PRO A 991 6.89 24.01 -22.97
CA PRO A 991 5.93 22.94 -23.25
C PRO A 991 6.00 22.44 -24.71
N PHE A 992 6.58 23.24 -25.61
CA PHE A 992 6.83 22.86 -27.00
C PHE A 992 8.25 22.28 -27.11
N ARG A 993 8.34 21.01 -27.48
CA ARG A 993 9.60 20.26 -27.53
C ARG A 993 10.56 20.88 -28.54
N GLU A 994 10.02 21.24 -29.69
CA GLU A 994 10.70 21.82 -30.85
C GLU A 994 11.27 23.23 -30.58
N ARG A 995 10.73 23.94 -29.58
CA ARG A 995 11.17 25.29 -29.19
C ARG A 995 11.96 25.33 -27.89
N SER A 996 12.02 24.22 -27.14
CA SER A 996 12.85 24.14 -25.93
C SER A 996 14.31 24.45 -26.29
N PRO A 997 14.97 25.43 -25.64
CA PRO A 997 16.32 25.86 -26.05
C PRO A 997 17.33 24.72 -26.09
N GLY A 998 17.27 23.79 -25.14
CA GLY A 998 18.16 22.62 -25.12
C GLY A 998 17.93 21.65 -26.28
N ARG A 999 16.75 21.70 -26.92
CA ARG A 999 16.41 20.90 -28.12
C ARG A 999 16.83 21.60 -29.40
N VAL A 1000 16.51 22.88 -29.53
CA VAL A 1000 16.96 23.72 -30.65
C VAL A 1000 18.48 23.63 -30.78
N ARG A 1001 19.20 23.79 -29.66
CA ARG A 1001 20.65 23.66 -29.61
C ARG A 1001 21.15 22.26 -29.92
N CYS A 1002 20.55 21.22 -29.32
CA CYS A 1002 20.90 19.83 -29.64
C CYS A 1002 20.80 19.57 -31.15
N ARG A 1003 19.88 20.23 -31.83
CA ARG A 1003 19.69 20.10 -33.26
C ARG A 1003 20.70 20.88 -34.08
N GLN A 1004 20.93 22.15 -33.74
CA GLN A 1004 21.94 22.99 -34.39
C GLN A 1004 23.36 22.43 -34.19
N ASP A 1005 23.71 22.05 -32.97
CA ASP A 1005 25.07 21.68 -32.58
C ASP A 1005 25.41 20.22 -32.92
N LEU A 1006 24.43 19.29 -32.93
CA LEU A 1006 24.70 17.86 -33.12
C LEU A 1006 24.16 17.27 -34.43
N PHE A 1007 23.12 17.84 -35.02
CA PHE A 1007 22.39 17.21 -36.13
C PHE A 1007 22.37 18.03 -37.42
N ASP A 1008 23.30 18.98 -37.60
CA ASP A 1008 23.35 19.81 -38.80
C ASP A 1008 23.42 18.95 -40.09
N ASN A 1009 22.78 19.46 -41.15
CA ASN A 1009 22.16 18.75 -42.29
C ASN A 1009 23.10 17.93 -43.20
N ASN A 1010 24.34 17.61 -42.81
CA ASN A 1010 25.24 16.78 -43.59
C ASN A 1010 25.77 15.58 -42.81
N LYS A 1011 25.00 14.48 -42.91
CA LYS A 1011 25.48 13.11 -43.10
C LYS A 1011 26.51 12.59 -42.09
N ALA A 1012 26.02 12.17 -40.94
CA ALA A 1012 26.33 10.92 -40.22
C ALA A 1012 26.29 11.19 -38.72
N VAL A 1013 25.54 10.37 -37.98
CA VAL A 1013 25.71 10.33 -36.52
C VAL A 1013 27.02 9.64 -36.23
N SER A 1014 28.09 10.42 -36.29
CA SER A 1014 29.41 10.00 -35.85
C SER A 1014 29.31 9.49 -34.41
N LYS A 1015 30.27 8.65 -34.03
CA LYS A 1015 30.38 8.19 -32.65
C LYS A 1015 30.40 9.36 -31.65
N SER A 1016 31.12 10.43 -32.00
CA SER A 1016 31.19 11.69 -31.25
C SER A 1016 29.84 12.37 -31.11
N THR A 1017 29.05 12.42 -32.19
CA THR A 1017 27.70 13.00 -32.17
C THR A 1017 26.77 12.26 -31.21
N ILE A 1018 26.71 10.92 -31.27
CA ILE A 1018 25.86 10.16 -30.34
C ILE A 1018 26.38 10.20 -28.92
N PHE A 1019 27.69 10.08 -28.74
CA PHE A 1019 28.28 10.19 -27.41
C PHE A 1019 27.88 11.52 -26.76
N SER A 1020 27.97 12.61 -27.50
CA SER A 1020 27.56 13.96 -27.08
C SER A 1020 26.08 14.02 -26.67
N LEU A 1021 25.19 13.46 -27.48
CA LEU A 1021 23.77 13.34 -27.17
C LEU A 1021 23.51 12.52 -25.89
N LEU A 1022 24.21 11.40 -25.73
CA LEU A 1022 24.04 10.49 -24.61
C LEU A 1022 24.50 11.10 -23.29
N VAL A 1023 25.66 11.75 -23.27
CA VAL A 1023 26.12 12.45 -22.06
C VAL A 1023 25.17 13.61 -21.74
N TRP A 1024 24.69 14.33 -22.77
CA TRP A 1024 23.68 15.38 -22.60
C TRP A 1024 22.37 14.87 -21.97
N ARG A 1025 21.95 13.65 -22.29
CA ARG A 1025 20.69 13.10 -21.75
C ARG A 1025 20.87 12.36 -20.42
N ALA A 1026 22.05 11.81 -20.15
CA ALA A 1026 22.32 10.99 -18.97
C ALA A 1026 22.76 11.78 -17.74
N PHE A 1027 23.29 13.00 -17.91
CA PHE A 1027 23.87 13.78 -16.82
C PHE A 1027 23.21 15.15 -16.60
N PRO A 1028 21.88 15.20 -16.29
CA PRO A 1028 21.12 16.43 -16.06
C PRO A 1028 21.73 17.43 -15.07
N GLN A 1029 22.43 16.94 -14.06
CA GLN A 1029 23.02 17.77 -13.01
C GLN A 1029 24.27 18.54 -13.46
N VAL A 1030 24.81 18.20 -14.63
CA VAL A 1030 25.90 18.98 -15.20
C VAL A 1030 25.34 20.31 -15.73
N TYR A 1031 24.04 20.43 -16.04
CA TYR A 1031 23.37 21.54 -16.78
C TYR A 1031 23.11 22.87 -16.05
N SER A 1032 24.13 23.42 -15.42
CA SER A 1032 24.29 24.89 -15.42
C SER A 1032 25.04 25.31 -16.70
N TRP A 1033 24.65 24.79 -17.87
CA TRP A 1033 25.37 25.06 -19.11
C TRP A 1033 24.76 26.30 -19.71
N HIS A 1034 25.59 27.33 -19.81
CA HIS A 1034 25.20 28.55 -20.49
C HIS A 1034 24.82 28.22 -21.95
N PRO A 1035 23.90 28.97 -22.58
CA PRO A 1035 23.62 28.88 -24.01
C PRO A 1035 24.88 28.84 -24.89
N ASP A 1036 25.99 29.40 -24.43
CA ASP A 1036 27.24 29.52 -25.20
C ASP A 1036 28.17 28.29 -25.12
N HIS A 1037 27.85 27.26 -24.35
CA HIS A 1037 28.74 26.09 -24.18
C HIS A 1037 28.48 25.01 -25.25
N CYS A 1038 29.48 24.67 -26.08
CA CYS A 1038 29.39 23.62 -27.12
C CYS A 1038 28.74 22.32 -26.61
N MET A 1039 27.76 21.78 -27.36
CA MET A 1039 27.15 20.47 -27.05
C MET A 1039 27.90 19.28 -27.66
N TRP A 1040 28.77 19.52 -28.63
CA TRP A 1040 29.55 18.50 -29.32
C TRP A 1040 30.88 18.26 -28.60
N TYR A 1041 31.21 16.99 -28.38
CA TYR A 1041 32.51 16.54 -27.87
C TYR A 1041 33.10 15.49 -28.79
N GLU A 1042 34.38 15.62 -29.09
CA GLU A 1042 35.10 14.66 -29.93
C GLU A 1042 35.22 13.29 -29.26
N GLY A 1043 35.30 13.26 -27.92
CA GLY A 1043 35.36 12.03 -27.11
C GLY A 1043 35.30 12.28 -25.60
N PRO A 1044 35.59 11.25 -24.77
CA PRO A 1044 35.49 11.33 -23.31
C PRO A 1044 36.30 12.45 -22.67
N GLU A 1045 37.55 12.65 -23.08
CA GLU A 1045 38.43 13.66 -22.49
C GLU A 1045 37.96 15.08 -22.80
N ASP A 1046 37.46 15.31 -24.01
CA ASP A 1046 36.89 16.61 -24.40
C ASP A 1046 35.64 16.94 -23.56
N PHE A 1047 34.78 15.96 -23.30
CA PHE A 1047 33.66 16.11 -22.35
C PHE A 1047 34.13 16.38 -20.92
N LEU A 1048 35.14 15.65 -20.43
CA LEU A 1048 35.66 15.82 -19.07
C LEU A 1048 36.36 17.18 -18.89
N GLU A 1049 37.02 17.69 -19.92
CA GLU A 1049 37.62 19.01 -19.93
C GLU A 1049 36.54 20.11 -19.94
N ALA A 1050 35.50 19.96 -20.75
CA ALA A 1050 34.33 20.81 -20.69
C ALA A 1050 33.68 20.78 -19.30
N TYR A 1051 33.58 19.61 -18.66
CA TYR A 1051 33.09 19.47 -17.30
C TYR A 1051 33.94 20.26 -16.31
N ARG A 1052 35.27 20.09 -16.32
CA ARG A 1052 36.20 20.82 -15.44
C ARG A 1052 36.03 22.34 -15.59
N ARG A 1053 35.98 22.81 -16.84
CA ARG A 1053 35.80 24.24 -17.15
C ARG A 1053 34.46 24.79 -16.63
N ILE A 1054 33.37 24.05 -16.81
CA ILE A 1054 32.01 24.50 -16.48
C ILE A 1054 31.75 24.43 -14.97
N LYS A 1055 32.12 23.32 -14.33
CA LYS A 1055 31.85 23.09 -12.91
C LYS A 1055 32.93 23.62 -11.99
N LYS A 1056 34.11 23.96 -12.52
CA LYS A 1056 35.28 24.40 -11.75
C LYS A 1056 35.66 23.39 -10.66
N GLU A 1057 35.46 22.10 -10.93
CA GLU A 1057 35.77 20.99 -10.03
C GLU A 1057 36.26 19.78 -10.83
N GLU A 1058 37.05 18.91 -10.19
CA GLU A 1058 37.48 17.65 -10.80
C GLU A 1058 36.33 16.64 -10.93
N PRO A 1059 36.18 15.96 -12.09
CA PRO A 1059 35.16 14.93 -12.27
C PRO A 1059 35.37 13.78 -11.27
N LYS A 1060 34.28 13.34 -10.64
CA LYS A 1060 34.34 12.19 -9.74
C LYS A 1060 34.72 10.91 -10.51
N PRO A 1061 35.44 9.95 -9.89
CA PRO A 1061 35.84 8.71 -10.56
C PRO A 1061 34.66 7.94 -11.17
N GLU A 1062 33.48 8.00 -10.57
CA GLU A 1062 32.29 7.35 -11.10
C GLU A 1062 31.79 7.99 -12.39
N LEU A 1063 31.89 9.32 -12.52
CA LEU A 1063 31.53 10.04 -13.74
C LEU A 1063 32.48 9.69 -14.87
N ILE A 1064 33.79 9.71 -14.60
CA ILE A 1064 34.84 9.30 -15.56
C ILE A 1064 34.56 7.89 -16.06
N SER A 1065 34.32 6.95 -15.13
CA SER A 1065 34.00 5.57 -15.47
C SER A 1065 32.73 5.43 -16.33
N ASP A 1066 31.67 6.18 -16.03
CA ASP A 1066 30.43 6.13 -16.81
C ASP A 1066 30.63 6.73 -18.21
N VAL A 1067 31.35 7.84 -18.34
CA VAL A 1067 31.62 8.52 -19.62
C VAL A 1067 32.47 7.64 -20.54
N LEU A 1068 33.57 7.06 -20.02
CA LEU A 1068 34.40 6.12 -20.77
C LEU A 1068 33.62 4.87 -21.21
N SER A 1069 32.75 4.36 -20.33
CA SER A 1069 31.89 3.24 -20.66
C SER A 1069 30.91 3.58 -21.80
N TYR A 1070 30.33 4.78 -21.82
CA TYR A 1070 29.42 5.19 -22.89
C TYR A 1070 30.12 5.22 -24.24
N TRP A 1071 31.33 5.76 -24.29
CA TRP A 1071 32.14 5.80 -25.50
C TRP A 1071 32.50 4.40 -26.01
N THR A 1072 32.97 3.53 -25.11
CA THR A 1072 33.37 2.16 -25.47
C THR A 1072 32.17 1.35 -25.97
N ASN A 1073 31.04 1.48 -25.30
CA ASN A 1073 29.83 0.72 -25.65
C ASN A 1073 29.26 1.09 -27.02
N LEU A 1074 29.50 2.30 -27.54
CA LEU A 1074 29.11 2.66 -28.90
C LEU A 1074 29.87 1.88 -29.98
N ASP A 1075 31.11 1.47 -29.71
CA ASP A 1075 31.85 0.58 -30.61
C ASP A 1075 31.33 -0.85 -30.52
N GLU A 1076 31.10 -1.32 -29.29
CA GLU A 1076 30.62 -2.68 -29.01
C GLU A 1076 29.23 -2.92 -29.63
N THR A 1077 28.34 -1.94 -29.53
CA THR A 1077 27.01 -1.99 -30.17
C THR A 1077 27.04 -1.66 -31.66
N ARG A 1078 28.22 -1.35 -32.20
CA ARG A 1078 28.43 -0.98 -33.60
C ARG A 1078 27.49 0.14 -34.05
N TRP A 1079 27.39 1.20 -33.25
CA TRP A 1079 26.43 2.28 -33.47
C TRP A 1079 26.41 2.78 -34.91
N SER A 1080 27.57 3.05 -35.52
CA SER A 1080 27.65 3.56 -36.90
C SER A 1080 26.95 2.64 -37.91
N ARG A 1081 27.13 1.33 -37.78
CA ARG A 1081 26.48 0.34 -38.65
C ARG A 1081 24.98 0.20 -38.33
N PHE A 1082 24.60 0.35 -37.07
CA PHE A 1082 23.20 0.32 -36.64
C PHE A 1082 22.43 1.54 -37.15
N ALA A 1083 23.02 2.73 -37.11
CA ALA A 1083 22.39 3.96 -37.61
C ALA A 1083 22.12 3.91 -39.12
N GLU A 1084 22.97 3.24 -39.90
CA GLU A 1084 22.80 3.06 -41.34
C GLU A 1084 21.57 2.22 -41.72
N THR A 1085 20.99 1.45 -40.79
CA THR A 1085 19.84 0.59 -41.10
C THR A 1085 18.49 1.30 -41.05
N ASN A 1086 18.46 2.60 -40.75
CA ASN A 1086 17.22 3.36 -40.47
C ASN A 1086 16.27 2.59 -39.51
N PRO A 1087 16.74 2.29 -38.28
CA PRO A 1087 16.01 1.44 -37.35
C PRO A 1087 14.63 2.01 -37.03
N SER A 1088 13.68 1.13 -36.66
CA SER A 1088 12.42 1.56 -36.07
C SER A 1088 12.64 2.28 -34.73
N PHE A 1089 11.66 3.07 -34.29
CA PHE A 1089 11.72 3.72 -32.98
C PHE A 1089 11.96 2.71 -31.85
N LYS A 1090 11.32 1.53 -31.92
CA LYS A 1090 11.48 0.47 -30.92
C LYS A 1090 12.89 -0.10 -30.92
N GLU A 1091 13.43 -0.44 -32.09
CA GLU A 1091 14.80 -0.96 -32.20
C GLU A 1091 15.82 0.06 -31.69
N CYS A 1092 15.62 1.35 -32.01
CA CYS A 1092 16.48 2.43 -31.55
C CYS A 1092 16.36 2.63 -30.02
N TYR A 1093 15.15 2.55 -29.45
CA TYR A 1093 14.96 2.55 -27.99
C TYR A 1093 15.64 1.35 -27.32
N GLU A 1094 15.45 0.14 -27.87
CA GLU A 1094 16.04 -1.09 -27.36
C GLU A 1094 17.56 -1.12 -27.54
N HIS A 1095 18.13 -0.40 -28.52
CA HIS A 1095 19.57 -0.21 -28.64
C HIS A 1095 20.15 0.52 -27.41
N PHE A 1096 19.51 1.61 -26.98
CA PHE A 1096 19.94 2.35 -25.78
C PHE A 1096 19.45 1.72 -24.48
N LYS A 1097 18.37 0.93 -24.53
CA LYS A 1097 17.71 0.35 -23.37
C LYS A 1097 17.10 -1.05 -23.66
N PRO A 1098 17.95 -2.07 -23.84
CA PRO A 1098 17.48 -3.39 -24.24
C PRO A 1098 16.60 -4.07 -23.17
N THR A 1099 15.64 -4.86 -23.64
CA THR A 1099 14.58 -5.54 -22.85
C THR A 1099 15.00 -6.98 -22.49
N GLY A 1100 15.76 -7.18 -21.41
CA GLY A 1100 16.19 -8.54 -21.00
C GLY A 1100 17.00 -8.63 -19.69
N THR A 1101 17.26 -9.86 -19.21
CA THR A 1101 18.01 -10.15 -17.97
C THR A 1101 19.54 -10.24 -18.14
N LEU A 1102 20.06 -10.26 -19.37
CA LEU A 1102 21.48 -10.55 -19.62
C LEU A 1102 22.41 -9.34 -19.75
N GLU A 1103 21.91 -8.09 -19.81
CA GLU A 1103 22.76 -6.90 -20.00
C GLU A 1103 22.75 -5.98 -18.79
N TYR A 1104 23.87 -5.95 -18.07
CA TYR A 1104 24.16 -4.88 -17.10
C TYR A 1104 24.51 -3.57 -17.83
N ARG A 1105 23.52 -2.99 -18.53
CA ARG A 1105 23.33 -1.55 -18.80
C ARG A 1105 24.48 -0.82 -19.51
N LEU A 1106 24.57 -1.04 -20.83
CA LEU A 1106 25.42 -0.29 -21.78
C LEU A 1106 25.47 1.22 -21.45
N PHE A 1107 24.33 1.87 -21.26
CA PHE A 1107 24.27 3.27 -20.84
C PHE A 1107 23.82 3.37 -19.39
N ARG A 1108 24.78 3.22 -18.47
CA ARG A 1108 24.59 3.06 -17.02
C ARG A 1108 23.65 4.14 -16.44
N LYS A 1109 23.88 5.43 -16.70
CA LYS A 1109 23.13 6.55 -16.10
C LYS A 1109 21.91 7.00 -16.90
N LEU A 1110 21.76 6.52 -18.13
CA LEU A 1110 20.64 6.86 -19.00
C LEU A 1110 19.37 6.20 -18.45
N SER A 1111 18.43 7.01 -17.97
CA SER A 1111 17.15 6.52 -17.45
C SER A 1111 16.28 5.98 -18.59
N ARG A 1112 15.19 5.26 -18.28
CA ARG A 1112 14.24 4.81 -19.32
C ARG A 1112 13.61 5.98 -20.07
N THR A 1113 13.34 7.08 -19.36
CA THR A 1113 12.87 8.33 -19.95
C THR A 1113 13.97 9.02 -20.75
N GLY A 1114 15.21 9.01 -20.27
CA GLY A 1114 16.35 9.54 -21.01
C GLY A 1114 16.62 8.80 -22.32
N ALA A 1115 16.47 7.47 -22.32
CA ALA A 1115 16.56 6.65 -23.53
C ALA A 1115 15.43 6.99 -24.51
N PHE A 1116 14.19 7.10 -24.03
CA PHE A 1116 13.05 7.54 -24.84
C PHE A 1116 13.29 8.94 -25.44
N ASP A 1117 13.81 9.88 -24.64
CA ASP A 1117 14.15 11.22 -25.11
C ASP A 1117 15.22 11.20 -26.20
N VAL A 1118 16.30 10.41 -26.03
CA VAL A 1118 17.34 10.21 -27.05
C VAL A 1118 16.74 9.66 -28.34
N THR A 1119 15.91 8.63 -28.25
CA THR A 1119 15.26 8.03 -29.42
C THR A 1119 14.35 9.02 -30.14
N CYS A 1120 13.57 9.83 -29.41
CA CYS A 1120 12.79 10.90 -30.01
C CYS A 1120 13.67 11.92 -30.76
N ASP A 1121 14.85 12.25 -30.24
CA ASP A 1121 15.74 13.22 -30.90
C ASP A 1121 16.30 12.68 -32.20
N LEU A 1122 16.62 11.40 -32.21
CA LEU A 1122 17.07 10.69 -33.40
C LEU A 1122 15.94 10.55 -34.41
N ALA A 1123 14.68 10.38 -33.97
CA ALA A 1123 13.52 10.40 -34.85
C ALA A 1123 13.30 11.77 -35.49
N TYR A 1124 13.37 12.86 -34.71
CA TYR A 1124 13.29 14.23 -35.25
C TYR A 1124 14.46 14.56 -36.19
N ALA A 1125 15.64 13.98 -35.94
CA ALA A 1125 16.80 14.13 -36.81
C ALA A 1125 16.81 13.16 -38.02
N GLY A 1126 15.77 12.34 -38.20
CA GLY A 1126 15.62 11.43 -39.33
C GLY A 1126 16.52 10.17 -39.30
N PHE A 1127 17.12 9.85 -38.16
CA PHE A 1127 18.00 8.68 -37.99
C PHE A 1127 17.27 7.39 -37.62
N CYS A 1128 16.06 7.50 -37.08
CA CYS A 1128 15.19 6.35 -36.88
C CYS A 1128 13.76 6.71 -37.25
N GLN A 1129 12.94 5.71 -37.56
CA GLN A 1129 11.55 5.93 -37.93
C GLN A 1129 10.77 6.56 -36.76
N PRO A 1130 9.87 7.53 -37.02
CA PRO A 1130 9.03 8.10 -35.97
C PRO A 1130 8.05 7.06 -35.39
N PRO A 1131 7.71 7.12 -34.09
CA PRO A 1131 6.81 6.16 -33.46
C PRO A 1131 5.34 6.40 -33.83
N SER A 1132 4.52 5.36 -33.91
CA SER A 1132 3.07 5.58 -33.99
C SER A 1132 2.51 6.11 -32.65
N ILE A 1133 1.29 6.65 -32.66
CA ILE A 1133 0.54 7.00 -31.43
C ILE A 1133 0.46 5.81 -30.47
N SER A 1134 0.21 4.61 -31.02
CA SER A 1134 0.15 3.37 -30.24
C SER A 1134 1.49 3.07 -29.57
N ASP A 1135 2.61 3.31 -30.25
CA ASP A 1135 3.94 3.08 -29.68
C ASP A 1135 4.22 4.05 -28.55
N VAL A 1136 3.94 5.34 -28.73
CA VAL A 1136 4.07 6.33 -27.64
C VAL A 1136 3.17 5.97 -26.46
N ALA A 1137 1.93 5.53 -26.69
CA ALA A 1137 1.04 5.08 -25.63
C ALA A 1137 1.60 3.89 -24.84
N LYS A 1138 2.20 2.90 -25.52
CA LYS A 1138 2.92 1.79 -24.85
C LYS A 1138 4.04 2.31 -23.96
N TYR A 1139 4.84 3.27 -24.44
CA TYR A 1139 5.92 3.86 -23.66
C TYR A 1139 5.41 4.66 -22.47
N VAL A 1140 4.35 5.46 -22.63
CA VAL A 1140 3.72 6.22 -21.53
C VAL A 1140 3.21 5.27 -20.43
N VAL A 1141 2.56 4.17 -20.80
CA VAL A 1141 2.12 3.13 -19.84
C VAL A 1141 3.30 2.41 -19.21
N PHE A 1142 4.32 2.05 -20.00
CA PHE A 1142 5.51 1.34 -19.54
C PHE A 1142 6.35 2.17 -18.56
N LEU A 1143 6.50 3.46 -18.83
CA LEU A 1143 7.21 4.41 -17.98
C LEU A 1143 6.40 4.72 -16.70
N ASN A 1144 5.06 4.83 -16.81
CA ASN A 1144 4.11 5.13 -15.73
C ASN A 1144 4.55 6.31 -14.84
N GLN A 1145 5.14 7.32 -15.46
CA GLN A 1145 5.60 8.58 -14.88
C GLN A 1145 5.56 9.68 -15.96
N GLY A 1146 5.77 10.95 -15.61
CA GLY A 1146 5.81 12.05 -16.58
C GLY A 1146 4.47 12.25 -17.28
N ALA A 1147 4.39 11.96 -18.58
CA ALA A 1147 3.17 12.10 -19.37
C ALA A 1147 1.96 11.34 -18.78
N MET A 1148 2.17 10.16 -18.18
CA MET A 1148 1.11 9.43 -17.49
C MET A 1148 0.54 10.21 -16.29
N SER A 1149 1.39 10.95 -15.57
CA SER A 1149 0.93 11.84 -14.49
C SER A 1149 0.17 13.04 -15.04
N GLY A 1150 0.59 13.58 -16.19
CA GLY A 1150 -0.14 14.64 -16.90
C GLY A 1150 -1.53 14.19 -17.35
N LEU A 1151 -1.65 12.98 -17.92
CA LEU A 1151 -2.94 12.40 -18.32
C LEU A 1151 -3.87 12.15 -17.14
N LYS A 1152 -3.34 11.64 -16.03
CA LYS A 1152 -4.10 11.50 -14.78
C LYS A 1152 -4.53 12.85 -14.22
N ALA A 1153 -3.66 13.86 -14.30
CA ALA A 1153 -4.01 15.22 -13.91
C ALA A 1153 -5.15 15.74 -14.80
N LEU A 1154 -5.13 15.53 -16.10
CA LEU A 1154 -6.22 15.96 -16.98
C LEU A 1154 -7.51 15.12 -16.87
N GLY A 1155 -7.52 14.06 -16.06
CA GLY A 1155 -8.69 13.17 -15.94
C GLY A 1155 -8.89 12.25 -17.15
N LEU A 1156 -7.91 12.16 -18.06
CA LEU A 1156 -8.00 11.39 -19.29
C LEU A 1156 -7.68 9.90 -19.09
N VAL A 1157 -7.03 9.54 -17.97
CA VAL A 1157 -6.65 8.15 -17.65
C VAL A 1157 -7.00 7.80 -16.21
N ASP A 1158 -7.65 6.65 -16.00
CA ASP A 1158 -8.05 6.18 -14.66
C ASP A 1158 -6.85 5.58 -13.89
N ALA A 1159 -6.64 6.08 -12.67
CA ALA A 1159 -5.62 5.59 -11.75
C ALA A 1159 -5.94 4.19 -11.19
N LYS A 1160 -7.22 3.80 -11.13
CA LYS A 1160 -7.71 2.60 -10.43
C LYS A 1160 -7.72 1.34 -11.28
N LYS A 1161 -7.92 1.42 -12.60
CA LYS A 1161 -7.87 0.25 -13.49
C LYS A 1161 -6.54 -0.50 -13.38
N LYS A 1162 -6.58 -1.83 -13.24
CA LYS A 1162 -5.36 -2.68 -13.15
C LYS A 1162 -4.91 -3.25 -14.49
N ASP A 1163 -5.82 -3.30 -15.46
CA ASP A 1163 -5.56 -3.81 -16.81
C ASP A 1163 -4.59 -2.89 -17.56
N VAL A 1164 -3.49 -3.47 -18.04
CA VAL A 1164 -2.41 -2.76 -18.74
C VAL A 1164 -2.81 -2.43 -20.18
N ASP A 1165 -3.60 -3.28 -20.84
CA ASP A 1165 -3.95 -3.10 -22.24
C ASP A 1165 -5.11 -2.12 -22.39
N ALA A 1166 -6.11 -2.20 -21.51
CA ALA A 1166 -7.14 -1.17 -21.40
C ALA A 1166 -6.53 0.24 -21.17
N LYS A 1167 -5.46 0.31 -20.36
CA LYS A 1167 -4.72 1.56 -20.15
C LYS A 1167 -3.99 2.05 -21.40
N LYS A 1168 -3.41 1.17 -22.21
CA LYS A 1168 -2.76 1.57 -23.47
C LYS A 1168 -3.76 2.18 -24.44
N VAL A 1169 -4.95 1.59 -24.58
CA VAL A 1169 -6.03 2.11 -25.43
C VAL A 1169 -6.48 3.48 -24.94
N GLN A 1170 -6.73 3.62 -23.63
CA GLN A 1170 -7.13 4.90 -23.04
C GLN A 1170 -6.07 5.99 -23.24
N VAL A 1171 -4.79 5.65 -23.05
CA VAL A 1171 -3.67 6.59 -23.29
C VAL A 1171 -3.59 6.97 -24.77
N ALA A 1172 -3.73 6.01 -25.70
CA ALA A 1172 -3.67 6.29 -27.14
C ALA A 1172 -4.78 7.25 -27.57
N GLN A 1173 -6.02 7.03 -27.10
CA GLN A 1173 -7.13 7.94 -27.37
C GLN A 1173 -6.86 9.34 -26.80
N ALA A 1174 -6.39 9.41 -25.56
CA ALA A 1174 -6.06 10.69 -24.95
C ALA A 1174 -4.98 11.46 -25.73
N LEU A 1175 -3.98 10.77 -26.29
CA LEU A 1175 -2.96 11.40 -27.15
C LEU A 1175 -3.55 11.94 -28.46
N ILE A 1176 -4.50 11.22 -29.07
CA ILE A 1176 -5.23 11.67 -30.27
C ILE A 1176 -6.02 12.93 -29.94
N ASP A 1177 -6.84 12.88 -28.89
CA ASP A 1177 -7.72 13.98 -28.50
C ASP A 1177 -6.92 15.26 -28.21
N LEU A 1178 -5.80 15.12 -27.48
CA LEU A 1178 -4.89 16.23 -27.19
C LEU A 1178 -4.16 16.74 -28.43
N GLY A 1179 -3.76 15.83 -29.32
CA GLY A 1179 -3.11 16.18 -30.58
C GLY A 1179 -4.03 16.98 -31.50
N SER A 1180 -5.27 16.52 -31.68
CA SER A 1180 -6.29 17.23 -32.45
C SER A 1180 -6.56 18.61 -31.86
N LEU A 1181 -6.66 18.72 -30.53
CA LEU A 1181 -6.82 20.03 -29.89
C LEU A 1181 -5.65 20.97 -30.17
N LEU A 1182 -4.41 20.49 -30.13
CA LEU A 1182 -3.25 21.32 -30.46
C LEU A 1182 -3.31 21.81 -31.91
N ASN A 1183 -3.80 20.98 -32.83
CA ASN A 1183 -3.99 21.34 -34.24
C ASN A 1183 -5.17 22.31 -34.45
N GLU A 1184 -6.24 22.18 -33.66
CA GLU A 1184 -7.43 23.05 -33.67
C GLU A 1184 -7.22 24.40 -32.96
N THR A 1185 -6.08 24.61 -32.31
CA THR A 1185 -5.74 25.88 -31.65
C THR A 1185 -4.67 26.64 -32.44
N PRO A 1186 -4.93 27.05 -33.71
CA PRO A 1186 -3.93 27.66 -34.58
C PRO A 1186 -3.43 29.00 -34.06
N GLU A 1187 -4.19 29.73 -33.23
CA GLU A 1187 -3.73 30.98 -32.59
C GLU A 1187 -2.43 30.80 -31.77
N ILE A 1188 -2.19 29.59 -31.24
CA ILE A 1188 -0.99 29.26 -30.46
C ILE A 1188 0.18 28.84 -31.39
N LEU A 1189 -0.13 28.27 -32.56
CA LEU A 1189 0.85 27.64 -33.46
C LEU A 1189 1.18 28.44 -34.74
N ALA A 1190 0.21 29.17 -35.28
CA ALA A 1190 0.26 29.81 -36.60
C ALA A 1190 0.79 31.25 -36.56
N GLU A 1191 0.59 32.01 -35.48
CA GLU A 1191 1.09 33.41 -35.37
C GLU A 1191 2.60 33.49 -35.09
N ASN A 1192 3.25 32.36 -34.78
CA ASN A 1192 4.68 32.29 -34.45
C ASN A 1192 5.48 31.49 -35.49
N ALA A 1193 4.92 31.24 -36.66
CA ALA A 1193 5.66 30.72 -37.80
C ALA A 1193 6.27 31.92 -38.53
N ASP A 1194 7.36 32.47 -37.99
CA ASP A 1194 8.24 33.33 -38.80
C ASP A 1194 8.58 32.55 -40.07
N GLU A 1195 8.41 33.18 -41.24
CA GLU A 1195 8.68 32.58 -42.56
C GLU A 1195 10.12 32.03 -42.68
N ASP A 1196 11.04 32.45 -41.80
CA ASP A 1196 12.43 31.97 -41.72
C ASP A 1196 12.63 30.68 -40.90
N PHE A 1197 11.65 30.25 -40.09
CA PHE A 1197 11.63 28.91 -39.50
C PHE A 1197 10.92 27.93 -40.44
N ASP A 1198 11.37 27.94 -41.70
CA ASP A 1198 10.81 27.20 -42.82
C ASP A 1198 10.77 25.68 -42.51
N ALA A 1199 9.60 25.08 -42.77
CA ALA A 1199 9.19 23.68 -42.56
C ALA A 1199 9.32 23.13 -41.12
N THR A 1200 8.15 22.91 -40.50
CA THR A 1200 7.96 22.15 -39.26
C THR A 1200 8.72 20.81 -39.29
N TYR A 1201 9.82 20.73 -38.55
CA TYR A 1201 10.70 19.55 -38.43
C TYR A 1201 10.06 18.35 -37.71
N SER A 1202 8.72 18.33 -37.62
CA SER A 1202 7.98 17.13 -37.29
C SER A 1202 8.26 16.08 -38.35
N PRO A 1203 8.65 14.84 -37.99
CA PRO A 1203 8.75 13.75 -38.96
C PRO A 1203 7.35 13.28 -39.43
N TYR A 1204 6.27 13.86 -38.91
CA TYR A 1204 4.89 13.60 -39.30
C TYR A 1204 4.37 14.69 -40.23
N GLN A 1205 3.41 14.32 -41.09
CA GLN A 1205 2.75 15.29 -41.98
C GLN A 1205 2.02 16.35 -41.15
N ALA A 1206 1.87 17.57 -41.69
CA ALA A 1206 1.20 18.67 -40.98
C ALA A 1206 -0.25 18.35 -40.56
N THR A 1207 -0.89 17.40 -41.23
CA THR A 1207 -2.24 16.91 -40.94
C THR A 1207 -2.29 15.81 -39.88
N GLU A 1208 -1.14 15.25 -39.49
CA GLU A 1208 -1.03 14.16 -38.52
C GLU A 1208 -0.68 14.69 -37.13
N VAL A 1209 -1.19 14.01 -36.10
CA VAL A 1209 -0.81 14.28 -34.70
C VAL A 1209 0.64 13.81 -34.51
N ASP A 1210 1.50 14.68 -33.99
CA ASP A 1210 2.84 14.29 -33.49
C ASP A 1210 2.72 13.78 -32.04
N PRO A 1211 2.70 12.44 -31.81
CA PRO A 1211 2.56 11.91 -30.46
C PRO A 1211 3.76 12.20 -29.55
N MET A 1212 4.96 12.44 -30.10
CA MET A 1212 6.14 12.78 -29.29
C MET A 1212 6.02 14.19 -28.73
N ARG A 1213 5.43 15.11 -29.50
CA ARG A 1213 5.09 16.46 -29.06
C ARG A 1213 4.05 16.44 -27.94
N VAL A 1214 2.98 15.64 -28.10
CA VAL A 1214 1.92 15.51 -27.09
C VAL A 1214 2.45 14.85 -25.80
N GLU A 1215 3.27 13.80 -25.90
CA GLU A 1215 3.91 13.17 -24.71
C GLU A 1215 4.75 14.19 -23.93
N TYR A 1216 5.57 14.95 -24.64
CA TYR A 1216 6.45 15.94 -24.02
C TYR A 1216 5.63 17.04 -23.33
N LEU A 1217 4.59 17.55 -24.00
CA LEU A 1217 3.65 18.52 -23.42
C LEU A 1217 3.06 18.02 -22.10
N LEU A 1218 2.55 16.78 -22.08
CA LEU A 1218 1.94 16.19 -20.89
C LEU A 1218 2.94 16.03 -19.75
N ARG A 1219 4.20 15.71 -20.07
CA ARG A 1219 5.27 15.60 -19.09
C ARG A 1219 5.61 16.96 -18.48
N VAL A 1220 5.72 18.01 -19.29
CA VAL A 1220 5.96 19.39 -18.81
C VAL A 1220 4.77 19.88 -17.99
N PHE A 1221 3.55 19.66 -18.48
CA PHE A 1221 2.32 20.01 -17.76
C PHE A 1221 2.27 19.40 -16.36
N SER A 1222 2.61 18.12 -16.23
CA SER A 1222 2.67 17.46 -14.91
C SER A 1222 3.65 18.13 -13.94
N GLN A 1223 4.73 18.74 -14.43
CA GLN A 1223 5.72 19.44 -13.60
C GLN A 1223 5.31 20.89 -13.32
N ALA A 1224 4.68 21.52 -14.31
CA ALA A 1224 4.24 22.91 -14.27
C ALA A 1224 2.95 23.11 -13.47
N LEU A 1225 2.13 22.07 -13.29
CA LEU A 1225 0.80 22.16 -12.69
C LEU A 1225 0.76 22.93 -11.36
N LYS A 1226 1.75 22.71 -10.48
CA LYS A 1226 1.87 23.40 -9.17
C LYS A 1226 2.19 24.91 -9.25
N TYR A 1227 2.48 25.42 -10.44
CA TYR A 1227 2.74 26.83 -10.71
C TYR A 1227 1.59 27.48 -11.51
N LEU A 1228 0.65 26.66 -11.99
CA LEU A 1228 -0.52 27.06 -12.77
C LEU A 1228 -1.79 27.03 -11.90
N VAL A 1229 -1.85 26.13 -10.93
CA VAL A 1229 -2.88 25.97 -9.89
C VAL A 1229 -2.26 26.34 -8.56
#